data_AF-A0A2S9XKH3-F1
#
_entry.id   AF-A0A2S9XKH3-F1
#
_cell.length_a   1.000
_cell.length_b   1.000
_cell.length_c   1.000
_cell.angle_alpha   90.00
_cell.angle_beta   90.00
_cell.angle_gamma   90.00
#
_symmetry.space_group_name_H-M   'P 1'
#
loop_
_entity.id
_entity.type
_entity.pdbx_description
1 polymer ?
#
loop_
_entity_poly.entity_id
_entity_poly.type
_entity_poly.pdbx_seq_one_letter_code
_entity_poly.pdbx_strand_id
1 'polypeptide(L)'
;MKLSVPVFEDPIVFVLGVARSGTTLLRLMLAGHSRLFCPPEMVLAPFETMAERHALLERRFWEKGGLRRTFIELEGLEVPAAKQRVAELHERSVAEVYALLNEGIGERVLVDKCPHLVNYPDALRRLARWFPNARFLWIVRNPGSVIRSLHNVNMSEALFEGSAYTSAEQLWRGGNQAIASFVAELPARSWLRFRYEDLVTAPEATMRDICALLGVDYEPALVQPYAGDRMRSGPKGARAVGDPNTALRSEIDPELATRWLAGFDHRSVDAQTKALARGYGYELDEIPLPGLSAVSDAMAQLFAKVVELEQGIGMPDDLHDLEARRFLMRMLAATVETFTEYGDPDHPSFHHVIGPTRKMFGDCPDSDVVRARLRLGPGRSYRISGRIPPGTVYVGALLHRRGGKIGAHCNDAAITRDEEGRFELRVSADEIAAAPGVTPLRGEGDETEIVIRQYFGDRRSEAPIELDIELLGDPIPAAPLTPERYAKGLQHAGRMLATTVERSQLFHKFVTAGALPIKQFHSGSGERLFPTPDNDYRICWYRFGPEQAFVIRGALPKARYFSLCLYNAWLESFDYTRHTICLNHTQLRTNADGEFSVVLAERDPGVPNWLDTAGHHAGFVLARALLLDGEAPALTTETLWLKDLA
;
A
#
# COMPACT_ATOMS: atom_id res chain seq x y z
N MET A 1 67.59 1.49 -2.13
CA MET A 1 67.74 1.64 -3.59
C MET A 1 66.41 2.18 -4.11
N LYS A 2 66.32 3.47 -4.45
CA LYS A 2 65.08 4.09 -4.94
C LYS A 2 64.81 3.55 -6.34
N LEU A 3 63.79 2.70 -6.49
CA LEU A 3 63.28 2.29 -7.81
C LEU A 3 62.90 3.57 -8.56
N SER A 4 63.49 3.77 -9.75
CA SER A 4 63.13 4.86 -10.65
C SER A 4 61.64 4.77 -10.96
N VAL A 5 60.88 5.81 -10.65
CA VAL A 5 59.45 5.87 -10.99
C VAL A 5 59.35 5.90 -12.52
N PRO A 6 58.68 4.94 -13.16
CA PRO A 6 58.51 4.97 -14.60
C PRO A 6 57.60 6.15 -14.98
N VAL A 7 58.01 6.92 -15.99
CA VAL A 7 57.27 8.06 -16.53
C VAL A 7 57.07 7.80 -18.03
N PHE A 8 55.82 7.80 -18.47
CA PHE A 8 55.45 7.60 -19.88
C PHE A 8 54.77 8.87 -20.38
N GLU A 9 55.28 9.43 -21.49
CA GLU A 9 54.74 10.67 -22.06
C GLU A 9 53.52 10.45 -22.96
N ASP A 10 53.28 9.20 -23.38
CA ASP A 10 52.16 8.83 -24.25
C ASP A 10 50.80 9.18 -23.61
N PRO A 11 49.86 9.74 -24.39
CA PRO A 11 48.54 10.06 -23.89
C PRO A 11 47.75 8.78 -23.58
N ILE A 12 47.11 8.75 -22.42
CA ILE A 12 46.19 7.70 -21.99
C ILE A 12 44.94 8.33 -21.35
N VAL A 13 43.79 7.70 -21.53
CA VAL A 13 42.53 8.14 -20.92
C VAL A 13 42.09 7.13 -19.88
N PHE A 14 41.74 7.61 -18.69
CA PHE A 14 41.14 6.79 -17.65
C PHE A 14 39.67 7.19 -17.44
N VAL A 15 38.77 6.22 -17.51
CA VAL A 15 37.36 6.41 -17.15
C VAL A 15 37.18 6.12 -15.67
N LEU A 16 36.90 7.16 -14.90
CA LEU A 16 36.62 7.14 -13.47
C LEU A 16 35.10 7.12 -13.24
N GLY A 17 34.64 6.26 -12.36
CA GLY A 17 33.25 6.23 -11.97
C GLY A 17 32.94 5.00 -11.13
N VAL A 18 32.06 5.18 -10.15
CA VAL A 18 31.60 4.06 -9.32
C VAL A 18 30.88 3.04 -10.19
N ALA A 19 30.96 1.76 -9.83
CA ALA A 19 30.20 0.70 -10.48
C ALA A 19 28.72 1.10 -10.63
N ARG A 20 28.11 0.70 -11.76
CA ARG A 20 26.72 1.01 -12.12
C ARG A 20 26.43 2.49 -12.47
N SER A 21 27.46 3.32 -12.65
CA SER A 21 27.31 4.71 -13.12
C SER A 21 27.29 4.85 -14.65
N GLY A 22 27.16 3.76 -15.41
CA GLY A 22 27.15 3.80 -16.89
C GLY A 22 28.53 3.78 -17.56
N THR A 23 29.60 3.46 -16.81
CA THR A 23 30.98 3.38 -17.32
C THR A 23 31.15 2.40 -18.50
N THR A 24 30.39 1.31 -18.54
CA THR A 24 30.39 0.37 -19.68
C THR A 24 29.73 0.97 -20.93
N LEU A 25 28.65 1.73 -20.78
CA LEU A 25 28.03 2.42 -21.92
C LEU A 25 28.99 3.44 -22.51
N LEU A 26 29.58 4.28 -21.65
CA LEU A 26 30.58 5.27 -22.05
C LEU A 26 31.76 4.62 -22.78
N ARG A 27 32.28 3.50 -22.27
CA ARG A 27 33.33 2.72 -22.95
C ARG A 27 32.92 2.29 -24.37
N LEU A 28 31.71 1.76 -24.54
CA LEU A 28 31.20 1.35 -25.86
C LEU A 28 30.99 2.55 -26.80
N MET A 29 30.62 3.72 -26.27
CA MET A 29 30.53 4.96 -27.04
C MET A 29 31.93 5.37 -27.53
N LEU A 30 32.92 5.45 -26.63
CA LEU A 30 34.31 5.79 -26.95
C LEU A 30 34.98 4.79 -27.91
N ALA A 31 34.65 3.51 -27.81
CA ALA A 31 35.13 2.47 -28.73
C ALA A 31 34.68 2.67 -30.19
N GLY A 32 33.73 3.56 -30.45
CA GLY A 32 33.31 3.92 -31.80
C GLY A 32 34.22 4.93 -32.51
N HIS A 33 35.13 5.59 -31.78
CA HIS A 33 35.97 6.65 -32.34
C HIS A 33 37.24 6.11 -32.98
N SER A 34 37.57 6.54 -34.20
CA SER A 34 38.71 6.02 -34.97
C SER A 34 40.08 6.22 -34.30
N ARG A 35 40.25 7.34 -33.57
CA ARG A 35 41.48 7.68 -32.82
C ARG A 35 41.57 7.07 -31.41
N LEU A 36 40.56 6.33 -30.94
CA LEU A 36 40.55 5.75 -29.59
C LEU A 36 40.62 4.23 -29.65
N PHE A 37 41.27 3.62 -28.68
CA PHE A 37 41.23 2.18 -28.47
C PHE A 37 40.70 1.90 -27.06
N CYS A 38 39.46 1.41 -26.97
CA CYS A 38 38.73 1.26 -25.71
C CYS A 38 38.35 -0.21 -25.41
N PRO A 39 39.30 -1.02 -24.92
CA PRO A 39 39.07 -2.42 -24.61
C PRO A 39 38.10 -2.63 -23.44
N PRO A 40 37.61 -3.86 -23.21
CA PRO A 40 36.87 -4.20 -22.00
C PRO A 40 37.74 -4.05 -20.74
N GLU A 41 37.12 -4.14 -19.56
CA GLU A 41 37.80 -3.96 -18.27
C GLU A 41 39.03 -4.86 -18.13
N MET A 42 40.22 -4.27 -18.22
CA MET A 42 41.49 -5.01 -18.15
C MET A 42 41.92 -5.28 -16.71
N VAL A 43 41.40 -4.51 -15.75
CA VAL A 43 41.74 -4.58 -14.32
C VAL A 43 43.25 -4.38 -14.09
N LEU A 44 43.84 -3.43 -14.81
CA LEU A 44 45.25 -3.05 -14.68
C LEU A 44 45.43 -1.91 -13.68
N ALA A 45 44.71 -0.81 -13.91
CA ALA A 45 44.81 0.46 -13.19
C ALA A 45 44.94 0.37 -11.65
N PRO A 46 44.25 -0.55 -10.94
CA PRO A 46 44.37 -0.64 -9.49
C PRO A 46 45.75 -1.08 -8.96
N PHE A 47 46.58 -1.74 -9.77
CA PHE A 47 47.75 -2.50 -9.28
C PHE A 47 49.10 -1.93 -9.73
N GLU A 48 50.16 -2.29 -9.01
CA GLU A 48 51.55 -1.97 -9.37
C GLU A 48 52.16 -3.04 -10.28
N THR A 49 51.84 -4.31 -10.00
CA THR A 49 52.41 -5.47 -10.69
C THR A 49 51.33 -6.40 -11.26
N MET A 50 51.70 -7.15 -12.29
CA MET A 50 50.82 -8.18 -12.85
C MET A 50 50.57 -9.35 -11.89
N ALA A 51 51.50 -9.60 -10.96
CA ALA A 51 51.34 -10.57 -9.88
C ALA A 51 50.22 -10.17 -8.90
N GLU A 52 50.15 -8.90 -8.47
CA GLU A 52 49.05 -8.39 -7.63
C GLU A 52 47.70 -8.53 -8.33
N ARG A 53 47.65 -8.13 -9.60
CA ARG A 53 46.47 -8.31 -10.44
C ARG A 53 46.07 -9.79 -10.55
N HIS A 54 47.04 -10.68 -10.77
CA HIS A 54 46.80 -12.11 -10.86
C HIS A 54 46.19 -12.66 -9.58
N ALA A 55 46.71 -12.26 -8.41
CA ALA A 55 46.20 -12.68 -7.10
C ALA A 55 44.74 -12.30 -6.86
N LEU A 56 44.30 -11.09 -7.26
CA LEU A 56 42.88 -10.72 -7.20
C LEU A 56 42.04 -11.61 -8.12
N LEU A 57 42.50 -11.79 -9.36
CA LEU A 57 41.74 -12.48 -10.38
C LEU A 57 41.64 -14.00 -10.16
N GLU A 58 42.49 -14.60 -9.33
CA GLU A 58 42.29 -15.99 -8.87
C GLU A 58 40.97 -16.15 -8.11
N ARG A 59 40.56 -15.13 -7.34
CA ARG A 59 39.27 -15.11 -6.65
C ARG A 59 38.14 -14.61 -7.55
N ARG A 60 38.45 -13.71 -8.48
CA ARG A 60 37.50 -13.07 -9.42
C ARG A 60 37.70 -13.55 -10.85
N PHE A 61 37.63 -14.86 -11.06
CA PHE A 61 38.02 -15.49 -12.32
C PHE A 61 37.19 -15.02 -13.53
N TRP A 62 35.97 -14.50 -13.32
CA TRP A 62 35.13 -13.94 -14.38
C TRP A 62 35.74 -12.67 -15.00
N GLU A 63 36.53 -11.88 -14.26
CA GLU A 63 37.18 -10.64 -14.71
C GLU A 63 38.47 -10.85 -15.51
N LYS A 64 38.93 -12.10 -15.66
CA LYS A 64 40.16 -12.41 -16.43
C LYS A 64 40.04 -12.08 -17.93
N GLY A 65 38.83 -11.84 -18.43
CA GLY A 65 38.56 -11.79 -19.87
C GLY A 65 38.96 -10.49 -20.58
N GLY A 66 38.97 -9.33 -19.93
CA GLY A 66 39.15 -8.05 -20.64
C GLY A 66 40.54 -7.88 -21.27
N LEU A 67 41.62 -8.11 -20.50
CA LEU A 67 42.98 -8.06 -21.05
C LEU A 67 43.21 -9.15 -22.11
N ARG A 68 42.61 -10.33 -21.94
CA ARG A 68 42.67 -11.39 -22.97
C ARG A 68 41.98 -10.95 -24.26
N ARG A 69 40.78 -10.36 -24.17
CA ARG A 69 40.06 -9.83 -25.34
C ARG A 69 40.87 -8.73 -26.04
N THR A 70 41.60 -7.94 -25.27
CA THR A 70 42.49 -6.89 -25.78
C THR A 70 43.59 -7.48 -26.67
N PHE A 71 44.32 -8.50 -26.20
CA PHE A 71 45.35 -9.15 -27.02
C PHE A 71 44.78 -9.92 -28.22
N ILE A 72 43.59 -10.50 -28.10
CA ILE A 72 42.90 -11.11 -29.26
C ILE A 72 42.68 -10.05 -30.35
N GLU A 73 42.25 -8.85 -29.98
CA GLU A 73 41.99 -7.77 -30.93
C GLU A 73 43.28 -7.17 -31.52
N LEU A 74 44.33 -7.00 -30.71
CA LEU A 74 45.59 -6.39 -31.15
C LEU A 74 46.48 -7.34 -31.97
N GLU A 75 46.55 -8.60 -31.56
CA GLU A 75 47.53 -9.56 -32.08
C GLU A 75 46.86 -10.69 -32.91
N GLY A 76 45.53 -10.70 -33.04
CA GLY A 76 44.80 -11.72 -33.80
C GLY A 76 44.86 -13.12 -33.16
N LEU A 77 44.99 -13.19 -31.82
CA LEU A 77 45.20 -14.45 -31.10
C LEU A 77 43.91 -15.26 -30.91
N GLU A 78 44.06 -16.58 -30.83
CA GLU A 78 43.04 -17.49 -30.29
C GLU A 78 43.04 -17.48 -28.74
N VAL A 79 41.93 -17.91 -28.11
CA VAL A 79 41.78 -17.85 -26.64
C VAL A 79 42.91 -18.52 -25.86
N PRO A 80 43.41 -19.72 -26.21
CA PRO A 80 44.54 -20.34 -25.51
C PRO A 80 45.83 -19.50 -25.61
N ALA A 81 46.11 -18.93 -26.78
CA ALA A 81 47.26 -18.06 -27.00
C ALA A 81 47.13 -16.76 -26.21
N ALA A 82 45.94 -16.15 -26.15
CA ALA A 82 45.69 -14.97 -25.33
C ALA A 82 45.84 -15.24 -23.83
N LYS A 83 45.48 -16.45 -23.35
CA LYS A 83 45.73 -16.85 -21.95
C LYS A 83 47.23 -16.96 -21.66
N GLN A 84 47.97 -17.58 -22.57
CA GLN A 84 49.41 -17.73 -22.47
C GLN A 84 50.10 -16.37 -22.51
N ARG A 85 49.70 -15.50 -23.44
CA ARG A 85 50.19 -14.12 -23.57
C ARG A 85 50.04 -13.33 -22.27
N VAL A 86 48.88 -13.42 -21.61
CA VAL A 86 48.67 -12.77 -20.30
C VAL A 86 49.52 -13.40 -19.19
N ALA A 87 49.76 -14.72 -19.23
CA ALA A 87 50.58 -15.41 -18.24
C ALA A 87 52.07 -15.02 -18.36
N GLU A 88 52.58 -14.80 -19.57
CA GLU A 88 53.96 -14.35 -19.82
C GLU A 88 54.25 -12.96 -19.24
N LEU A 89 53.22 -12.17 -18.96
CA LEU A 89 53.33 -10.84 -18.35
C LEU A 89 53.39 -10.88 -16.82
N HIS A 90 53.34 -12.06 -16.17
CA HIS A 90 53.21 -12.18 -14.72
C HIS A 90 54.27 -11.40 -13.93
N GLU A 91 55.53 -11.43 -14.38
CA GLU A 91 56.67 -10.76 -13.72
C GLU A 91 56.81 -9.28 -14.11
N ARG A 92 55.93 -8.74 -14.97
CA ARG A 92 55.98 -7.34 -15.42
C ARG A 92 55.28 -6.42 -14.41
N SER A 93 55.72 -5.16 -14.36
CA SER A 93 54.93 -4.09 -13.79
C SER A 93 53.71 -3.76 -14.66
N VAL A 94 52.64 -3.27 -14.05
CA VAL A 94 51.45 -2.81 -14.80
C VAL A 94 51.81 -1.66 -15.75
N ALA A 95 52.75 -0.80 -15.36
CA ALA A 95 53.21 0.32 -16.16
C ALA A 95 53.87 -0.15 -17.48
N GLU A 96 54.71 -1.19 -17.43
CA GLU A 96 55.26 -1.83 -18.65
C GLU A 96 54.18 -2.47 -19.53
N VAL A 97 53.12 -3.02 -18.93
CA VAL A 97 52.00 -3.58 -19.71
C VAL A 97 51.22 -2.47 -20.42
N TYR A 98 51.00 -1.32 -19.79
CA TYR A 98 50.42 -0.17 -20.49
C TYR A 98 51.30 0.32 -21.64
N ALA A 99 52.61 0.39 -21.47
CA ALA A 99 53.54 0.75 -22.54
C ALA A 99 53.44 -0.21 -23.73
N LEU A 100 53.44 -1.53 -23.46
CA LEU A 100 53.22 -2.56 -24.49
C LEU A 100 51.89 -2.41 -25.24
N LEU A 101 50.81 -2.08 -24.52
CA LEU A 101 49.50 -1.85 -25.13
C LEU A 101 49.50 -0.58 -25.99
N ASN A 102 50.15 0.49 -25.54
CA ASN A 102 50.30 1.74 -26.30
C ASN A 102 51.08 1.52 -27.60
N GLU A 103 52.19 0.77 -27.57
CA GLU A 103 52.93 0.40 -28.78
C GLU A 103 52.04 -0.38 -29.76
N GLY A 104 51.25 -1.33 -29.26
CA GLY A 104 50.38 -2.20 -30.08
C GLY A 104 49.18 -1.49 -30.71
N ILE A 105 48.74 -0.34 -30.20
CA ILE A 105 47.57 0.37 -30.73
C ILE A 105 47.91 1.38 -31.83
N GLY A 106 49.19 1.66 -32.07
CA GLY A 106 49.65 2.64 -33.07
C GLY A 106 49.32 4.07 -32.65
N GLU A 107 48.80 4.88 -33.57
CA GLU A 107 48.49 6.31 -33.30
C GLU A 107 47.21 6.53 -32.46
N ARG A 108 46.52 5.47 -32.06
CA ARG A 108 45.29 5.57 -31.24
C ARG A 108 45.67 5.85 -29.79
N VAL A 109 44.73 6.45 -29.05
CA VAL A 109 44.87 6.69 -27.62
C VAL A 109 44.17 5.57 -26.84
N LEU A 110 44.89 4.95 -25.90
CA LEU A 110 44.32 3.92 -25.02
C LEU A 110 43.31 4.55 -24.06
N VAL A 111 42.14 3.92 -23.94
CA VAL A 111 41.12 4.28 -22.95
C VAL A 111 40.93 3.10 -21.99
N ASP A 112 41.40 3.23 -20.76
CA ASP A 112 41.17 2.23 -19.71
C ASP A 112 39.96 2.62 -18.84
N LYS A 113 38.95 1.75 -18.85
CA LYS A 113 37.80 1.83 -17.97
C LYS A 113 37.91 0.71 -16.95
N CYS A 114 38.08 1.08 -15.68
CA CYS A 114 38.15 0.16 -14.56
C CYS A 114 37.36 0.71 -13.36
N PRO A 115 36.11 0.27 -13.12
CA PRO A 115 35.31 0.77 -12.00
C PRO A 115 35.92 0.44 -10.64
N HIS A 116 36.75 -0.61 -10.56
CA HIS A 116 37.49 -0.99 -9.35
C HIS A 116 38.47 0.07 -8.88
N LEU A 117 38.92 0.96 -9.76
CA LEU A 117 39.92 1.97 -9.45
C LEU A 117 39.52 2.85 -8.25
N VAL A 118 38.22 3.09 -8.06
CA VAL A 118 37.70 3.90 -6.94
C VAL A 118 37.86 3.22 -5.57
N ASN A 119 38.14 1.91 -5.54
CA ASN A 119 38.41 1.15 -4.33
C ASN A 119 39.88 1.27 -3.89
N TYR A 120 40.75 1.84 -4.72
CA TYR A 120 42.19 1.96 -4.48
C TYR A 120 42.66 3.42 -4.67
N PRO A 121 42.40 4.33 -3.72
CA PRO A 121 42.71 5.76 -3.89
C PRO A 121 44.19 6.05 -4.20
N ASP A 122 45.12 5.25 -3.66
CA ASP A 122 46.55 5.41 -3.95
C ASP A 122 46.91 5.07 -5.39
N ALA A 123 46.13 4.19 -6.04
CA ALA A 123 46.30 3.86 -7.45
C ALA A 123 45.98 5.05 -8.34
N LEU A 124 44.96 5.87 -8.02
CA LEU A 124 44.64 7.09 -8.78
C LEU A 124 45.85 8.03 -8.86
N ARG A 125 46.47 8.33 -7.72
CA ARG A 125 47.67 9.19 -7.66
C ARG A 125 48.87 8.54 -8.34
N ARG A 126 49.01 7.22 -8.28
CA ARG A 126 50.07 6.49 -8.98
C ARG A 126 49.93 6.61 -10.50
N LEU A 127 48.73 6.49 -11.04
CA LEU A 127 48.48 6.65 -12.47
C LEU A 127 48.84 8.05 -12.96
N ALA A 128 48.52 9.10 -12.21
CA ALA A 128 48.93 10.47 -12.54
C ALA A 128 50.46 10.66 -12.51
N ARG A 129 51.19 9.92 -11.67
CA ARG A 129 52.66 9.94 -11.65
C ARG A 129 53.26 9.17 -12.83
N TRP A 130 52.70 8.02 -13.19
CA TRP A 130 53.16 7.21 -14.31
C TRP A 130 52.86 7.88 -15.66
N PHE A 131 51.72 8.58 -15.77
CA PHE A 131 51.24 9.19 -17.00
C PHE A 131 50.90 10.68 -16.77
N PRO A 132 51.90 11.58 -16.78
CA PRO A 132 51.68 13.01 -16.54
C PRO A 132 50.73 13.68 -17.56
N ASN A 133 50.63 13.11 -18.76
CA ASN A 133 49.76 13.59 -19.84
C ASN A 133 48.37 12.92 -19.87
N ALA A 134 48.02 12.10 -18.88
CA ALA A 134 46.75 11.40 -18.84
C ALA A 134 45.54 12.36 -18.83
N ARG A 135 44.40 11.86 -19.33
CA ARG A 135 43.09 12.49 -19.22
C ARG A 135 42.15 11.64 -18.40
N PHE A 136 41.33 12.26 -17.54
CA PHE A 136 40.42 11.56 -16.64
C PHE A 136 38.97 11.94 -16.92
N LEU A 137 38.15 10.96 -17.33
CA LEU A 137 36.71 11.12 -17.55
C LEU A 137 35.96 10.63 -16.32
N TRP A 138 35.37 11.54 -15.55
CA TRP A 138 34.63 11.21 -14.34
C TRP A 138 33.12 11.21 -14.58
N ILE A 139 32.55 10.02 -14.73
CA ILE A 139 31.10 9.84 -14.83
C ILE A 139 30.49 9.64 -13.45
N VAL A 140 29.50 10.47 -13.11
CA VAL A 140 28.70 10.38 -11.88
C VAL A 140 27.26 10.03 -12.24
N ARG A 141 26.57 9.26 -11.40
CA ARG A 141 25.14 8.93 -11.55
C ARG A 141 24.41 9.19 -10.24
N ASN A 142 23.10 9.46 -10.30
CA ASN A 142 22.27 9.66 -9.12
C ASN A 142 22.46 8.51 -8.10
N PRO A 143 22.71 8.81 -6.81
CA PRO A 143 22.97 7.77 -5.80
C PRO A 143 21.81 6.79 -5.65
N GLY A 144 20.55 7.24 -5.70
CA GLY A 144 19.40 6.35 -5.64
C GLY A 144 19.36 5.35 -6.79
N SER A 145 19.74 5.81 -7.99
CA SER A 145 19.87 4.93 -9.16
C SER A 145 21.00 3.92 -9.05
N VAL A 146 22.14 4.31 -8.49
CA VAL A 146 23.28 3.40 -8.27
C VAL A 146 22.97 2.39 -7.17
N ILE A 147 22.47 2.84 -6.02
CA ILE A 147 22.10 1.99 -4.88
C ILE A 147 21.11 0.92 -5.32
N ARG A 148 20.02 1.33 -5.98
CA ARG A 148 19.01 0.38 -6.44
C ARG A 148 19.48 -0.51 -7.58
N SER A 149 20.30 0.02 -8.50
CA SER A 149 20.91 -0.84 -9.51
C SER A 149 21.81 -1.90 -8.89
N LEU A 150 22.55 -1.58 -7.82
CA LEU A 150 23.40 -2.54 -7.12
C LEU A 150 22.57 -3.59 -6.38
N HIS A 151 21.50 -3.21 -5.70
CA HIS A 151 20.59 -4.16 -5.03
C HIS A 151 19.93 -5.16 -5.99
N ASN A 152 19.83 -4.83 -7.29
CA ASN A 152 19.28 -5.72 -8.33
C ASN A 152 20.34 -6.54 -9.08
N VAL A 153 21.62 -6.43 -8.71
CA VAL A 153 22.69 -7.25 -9.27
C VAL A 153 22.92 -8.45 -8.36
N ASN A 154 22.83 -9.66 -8.90
CA ASN A 154 23.21 -10.87 -8.19
C ASN A 154 24.67 -10.79 -7.74
N MET A 155 24.94 -11.13 -6.47
CA MET A 155 26.27 -11.03 -5.85
C MET A 155 26.86 -9.63 -5.94
N SER A 156 26.04 -8.60 -5.70
CA SER A 156 26.51 -7.20 -5.69
C SER A 156 27.65 -6.96 -4.70
N GLU A 157 27.74 -7.76 -3.63
CA GLU A 157 28.81 -7.77 -2.63
C GLU A 157 30.17 -8.02 -3.25
N ALA A 158 30.22 -8.85 -4.30
CA ALA A 158 31.46 -9.07 -5.04
C ALA A 158 31.97 -7.79 -5.70
N LEU A 159 31.16 -6.75 -5.95
CA LEU A 159 31.64 -5.50 -6.56
C LEU A 159 32.45 -4.61 -5.60
N PHE A 160 32.35 -4.85 -4.29
CA PHE A 160 33.10 -4.13 -3.26
C PHE A 160 33.94 -5.05 -2.36
N GLU A 161 34.03 -6.35 -2.69
CA GLU A 161 34.94 -7.30 -2.06
C GLU A 161 36.41 -6.82 -2.16
N GLY A 162 37.10 -6.77 -1.01
CA GLY A 162 38.47 -6.26 -0.91
C GLY A 162 38.58 -4.74 -0.80
N SER A 163 37.46 -4.01 -0.80
CA SER A 163 37.40 -2.57 -0.50
C SER A 163 37.04 -2.29 0.95
N ALA A 164 37.09 -1.02 1.37
CA ALA A 164 36.64 -0.57 2.69
C ALA A 164 35.11 -0.39 2.80
N TYR A 165 34.35 -0.61 1.72
CA TYR A 165 32.91 -0.34 1.67
C TYR A 165 32.10 -1.59 1.99
N THR A 166 31.04 -1.45 2.78
CA THR A 166 30.14 -2.56 3.17
C THR A 166 28.73 -2.41 2.62
N SER A 167 28.43 -1.32 1.91
CA SER A 167 27.12 -1.07 1.29
C SER A 167 27.24 -0.31 -0.02
N ALA A 168 26.20 -0.39 -0.84
CA ALA A 168 26.08 0.34 -2.10
C ALA A 168 26.16 1.87 -1.90
N GLU A 169 25.57 2.38 -0.82
CA GLU A 169 25.64 3.80 -0.46
C GLU A 169 27.07 4.23 -0.13
N GLN A 170 27.78 3.47 0.72
CA GLN A 170 29.16 3.77 1.07
C GLN A 170 30.09 3.69 -0.14
N LEU A 171 29.88 2.73 -1.04
CA LEU A 171 30.61 2.62 -2.30
C LEU A 171 30.39 3.87 -3.18
N TRP A 172 29.14 4.32 -3.31
CA TRP A 172 28.82 5.53 -4.07
C TRP A 172 29.46 6.77 -3.44
N ARG A 173 29.30 6.96 -2.13
CA ARG A 173 29.82 8.13 -1.42
C ARG A 173 31.34 8.14 -1.41
N GLY A 174 31.95 7.08 -0.90
CA GLY A 174 33.40 6.97 -0.75
C GLY A 174 34.13 6.96 -2.08
N GLY A 175 33.62 6.24 -3.08
CA GLY A 175 34.22 6.21 -4.42
C GLY A 175 34.20 7.58 -5.09
N ASN A 176 33.09 8.32 -5.02
CA ASN A 176 33.03 9.68 -5.56
C ASN A 176 33.85 10.69 -4.74
N GLN A 177 33.97 10.52 -3.41
CA GLN A 177 34.85 11.35 -2.58
C GLN A 177 36.33 11.12 -2.91
N ALA A 178 36.74 9.88 -3.15
CA ALA A 178 38.09 9.54 -3.55
C ALA A 178 38.44 10.16 -4.91
N ILE A 179 37.54 10.07 -5.89
CA ILE A 179 37.75 10.73 -7.19
C ILE A 179 37.78 12.25 -7.03
N ALA A 180 36.83 12.85 -6.29
CA ALA A 180 36.79 14.30 -6.05
C ALA A 180 38.10 14.81 -5.45
N SER A 181 38.62 14.11 -4.45
CA SER A 181 39.88 14.46 -3.78
C SER A 181 41.06 14.36 -4.75
N PHE A 182 41.10 13.30 -5.57
CA PHE A 182 42.15 13.11 -6.56
C PHE A 182 42.14 14.18 -7.66
N VAL A 183 40.99 14.46 -8.28
CA VAL A 183 40.94 15.43 -9.40
C VAL A 183 41.17 16.87 -8.94
N ALA A 184 40.95 17.17 -7.66
CA ALA A 184 41.31 18.45 -7.05
C ALA A 184 42.83 18.69 -7.00
N GLU A 185 43.65 17.62 -7.05
CA GLU A 185 45.11 17.70 -7.12
C GLU A 185 45.63 17.90 -8.57
N LEU A 186 44.75 17.78 -9.57
CA LEU A 186 45.11 17.80 -10.99
C LEU A 186 44.81 19.15 -11.68
N PRO A 187 45.53 19.48 -12.79
CA PRO A 187 45.16 20.62 -13.63
C PRO A 187 43.73 20.48 -14.17
N ALA A 188 42.94 21.56 -14.16
CA ALA A 188 41.56 21.52 -14.65
C ALA A 188 41.41 21.02 -16.11
N ARG A 189 42.45 21.19 -16.94
CA ARG A 189 42.48 20.72 -18.33
C ARG A 189 42.74 19.22 -18.50
N SER A 190 43.00 18.48 -17.43
CA SER A 190 43.31 17.05 -17.49
C SER A 190 42.13 16.16 -17.10
N TRP A 191 40.98 16.72 -16.74
CA TRP A 191 39.81 15.94 -16.37
C TRP A 191 38.49 16.63 -16.70
N LEU A 192 37.42 15.84 -16.82
CA LEU A 192 36.05 16.32 -17.04
C LEU A 192 35.08 15.47 -16.21
N ARG A 193 34.19 16.14 -15.46
CA ARG A 193 33.06 15.49 -14.78
C ARG A 193 31.77 15.73 -15.55
N PHE A 194 30.98 14.68 -15.72
CA PHE A 194 29.66 14.75 -16.34
C PHE A 194 28.72 13.72 -15.70
N ARG A 195 27.41 13.92 -15.89
CA ARG A 195 26.38 13.03 -15.34
C ARG A 195 26.02 11.95 -16.34
N TYR A 196 25.75 10.75 -15.83
CA TYR A 196 25.19 9.65 -16.62
C TYR A 196 23.85 10.05 -17.27
N GLU A 197 23.03 10.81 -16.54
CA GLU A 197 21.73 11.29 -17.02
C GLU A 197 21.89 12.19 -18.25
N ASP A 198 22.90 13.06 -18.27
CA ASP A 198 23.23 13.89 -19.45
C ASP A 198 23.76 13.02 -20.61
N LEU A 199 24.59 12.01 -20.31
CA LEU A 199 25.12 11.08 -21.31
C LEU A 199 24.01 10.33 -22.06
N VAL A 200 22.90 9.96 -21.39
CA VAL A 200 21.81 9.19 -22.02
C VAL A 200 20.69 10.06 -22.59
N THR A 201 20.52 11.29 -22.11
CA THR A 201 19.46 12.20 -22.59
C THR A 201 19.97 13.19 -23.64
N ALA A 202 21.24 13.59 -23.57
CA ALA A 202 21.92 14.47 -24.51
C ALA A 202 23.31 13.89 -24.90
N PRO A 203 23.34 12.70 -25.53
CA PRO A 203 24.59 11.98 -25.81
C PRO A 203 25.55 12.77 -26.71
N GLU A 204 25.06 13.44 -27.75
CA GLU A 204 25.93 14.20 -28.66
C GLU A 204 26.66 15.35 -27.98
N ALA A 205 25.93 16.14 -27.17
CA ALA A 205 26.51 17.26 -26.43
C ALA A 205 27.59 16.75 -25.46
N THR A 206 27.26 15.73 -24.67
CA THR A 206 28.21 15.12 -23.72
C THR A 206 29.45 14.58 -24.43
N MET A 207 29.29 13.91 -25.57
CA MET A 207 30.43 13.37 -26.33
C MET A 207 31.30 14.45 -26.97
N ARG A 208 30.73 15.60 -27.37
CA ARG A 208 31.52 16.75 -27.87
C ARG A 208 32.41 17.35 -26.78
N ASP A 209 31.90 17.48 -25.56
CA ASP A 209 32.70 17.97 -24.42
C ASP A 209 33.84 16.99 -24.09
N ILE A 210 33.57 15.68 -24.15
CA ILE A 210 34.59 14.64 -23.98
C ILE A 210 35.65 14.74 -25.09
N CYS A 211 35.26 14.82 -26.36
CA CYS A 211 36.19 15.00 -27.48
C CYS A 211 37.08 16.23 -27.30
N ALA A 212 36.51 17.36 -26.84
CA ALA A 212 37.26 18.59 -26.58
C ALA A 212 38.33 18.41 -25.49
N LEU A 213 38.04 17.68 -24.39
CA LEU A 213 39.05 17.35 -23.38
C LEU A 213 40.16 16.45 -23.96
N LEU A 214 39.77 15.47 -24.76
CA LEU A 214 40.68 14.48 -25.34
C LEU A 214 41.53 15.03 -26.49
N GLY A 215 41.15 16.18 -27.06
CA GLY A 215 41.84 16.78 -28.20
C GLY A 215 41.62 16.01 -29.50
N VAL A 216 40.44 15.39 -29.67
CA VAL A 216 40.03 14.69 -30.90
C VAL A 216 38.76 15.32 -31.46
N ASP A 217 38.52 15.17 -32.76
CA ASP A 217 37.28 15.63 -33.38
C ASP A 217 36.07 14.80 -32.93
N TYR A 218 34.86 15.31 -33.14
CA TYR A 218 33.65 14.54 -32.89
C TYR A 218 33.35 13.60 -34.07
N GLU A 219 33.09 12.32 -33.77
CA GLU A 219 32.63 11.33 -34.75
C GLU A 219 31.20 10.83 -34.41
N PRO A 220 30.26 10.77 -35.38
CA PRO A 220 28.90 10.28 -35.15
C PRO A 220 28.83 8.84 -34.60
N ALA A 221 29.86 8.03 -34.84
CA ALA A 221 29.95 6.67 -34.30
C ALA A 221 29.95 6.63 -32.76
N LEU A 222 30.30 7.72 -32.09
CA LEU A 222 30.30 7.84 -30.63
C LEU A 222 28.92 7.64 -30.01
N VAL A 223 27.85 8.03 -30.70
CA VAL A 223 26.47 7.91 -30.20
C VAL A 223 25.75 6.66 -30.71
N GLN A 224 26.50 5.71 -31.31
CA GLN A 224 25.98 4.45 -31.83
C GLN A 224 26.62 3.22 -31.13
N PRO A 225 26.61 3.12 -29.79
CA PRO A 225 27.39 2.13 -29.02
C PRO A 225 27.11 0.66 -29.32
N TYR A 226 26.03 0.36 -30.05
CA TYR A 226 25.61 -0.99 -30.41
C TYR A 226 25.91 -1.34 -31.88
N ALA A 227 26.46 -0.41 -32.66
CA ALA A 227 26.89 -0.65 -34.04
C ALA A 227 28.31 -1.27 -34.07
N GLY A 228 28.47 -2.36 -34.83
CA GLY A 228 29.75 -3.09 -34.95
C GLY A 228 30.08 -3.98 -33.73
N ASP A 229 31.28 -4.56 -33.70
CA ASP A 229 31.70 -5.44 -32.59
C ASP A 229 32.04 -4.66 -31.33
N ARG A 230 32.85 -3.59 -31.44
CA ARG A 230 33.35 -2.75 -30.32
C ARG A 230 33.86 -3.55 -29.12
N MET A 231 34.33 -4.78 -29.33
CA MET A 231 34.65 -5.75 -28.28
C MET A 231 33.54 -5.83 -27.21
N ARG A 232 32.27 -5.81 -27.64
CA ARG A 232 31.08 -5.98 -26.78
C ARG A 232 30.91 -7.44 -26.39
N SER A 233 31.25 -8.34 -27.31
CA SER A 233 31.22 -9.78 -27.12
C SER A 233 32.63 -10.38 -27.10
N GLY A 234 32.73 -11.65 -26.72
CA GLY A 234 33.99 -12.37 -26.72
C GLY A 234 33.81 -13.89 -26.56
N PRO A 235 34.75 -14.70 -27.05
CA PRO A 235 34.70 -16.16 -26.92
C PRO A 235 34.80 -16.61 -25.46
N LYS A 236 34.31 -17.81 -25.16
CA LYS A 236 34.37 -18.40 -23.81
C LYS A 236 35.83 -18.45 -23.34
N GLY A 237 36.14 -17.78 -22.22
CA GLY A 237 37.50 -17.65 -21.68
C GLY A 237 38.17 -16.28 -21.90
N ALA A 238 37.56 -15.43 -22.75
CA ALA A 238 37.95 -14.03 -22.99
C ALA A 238 36.71 -13.12 -23.10
N ARG A 239 35.62 -13.43 -22.38
CA ARG A 239 34.42 -12.59 -22.36
C ARG A 239 34.71 -11.26 -21.67
N ALA A 240 34.27 -10.17 -22.28
CA ALA A 240 34.27 -8.87 -21.65
C ALA A 240 33.49 -8.92 -20.32
N VAL A 241 34.07 -8.39 -19.24
CA VAL A 241 33.32 -8.05 -18.03
C VAL A 241 32.90 -6.59 -18.09
N GLY A 242 31.64 -6.35 -17.73
CA GLY A 242 30.96 -5.07 -17.84
C GLY A 242 29.51 -5.21 -17.36
N ASP A 243 28.63 -4.30 -17.80
CA ASP A 243 27.22 -4.38 -17.43
C ASP A 243 26.51 -5.49 -18.22
N PRO A 244 26.04 -6.58 -17.57
CA PRO A 244 25.43 -7.72 -18.28
C PRO A 244 24.18 -7.33 -19.09
N ASN A 245 23.51 -6.24 -18.70
CA ASN A 245 22.32 -5.74 -19.37
C ASN A 245 22.63 -5.07 -20.72
N THR A 246 23.90 -4.80 -21.04
CA THR A 246 24.27 -4.15 -22.32
C THR A 246 24.08 -5.07 -23.52
N ALA A 247 24.11 -6.40 -23.33
CA ALA A 247 23.79 -7.37 -24.38
C ALA A 247 22.30 -7.37 -24.76
N LEU A 248 21.42 -6.89 -23.88
CA LEU A 248 19.96 -6.87 -24.07
C LEU A 248 19.45 -5.60 -24.74
N ARG A 249 20.33 -4.71 -25.20
CA ARG A 249 19.98 -3.39 -25.73
C ARG A 249 20.51 -3.18 -27.15
N SER A 250 19.77 -2.37 -27.91
CA SER A 250 20.08 -1.98 -29.28
C SER A 250 20.31 -0.47 -29.44
N GLU A 251 19.91 0.35 -28.46
CA GLU A 251 20.02 1.81 -28.50
C GLU A 251 20.28 2.41 -27.12
N ILE A 252 20.67 3.69 -27.09
CA ILE A 252 20.85 4.45 -25.85
C ILE A 252 19.45 4.71 -25.27
N ASP A 253 19.19 4.19 -24.08
CA ASP A 253 17.89 4.28 -23.41
C ASP A 253 17.90 5.44 -22.39
N PRO A 254 17.22 6.58 -22.69
CA PRO A 254 17.16 7.72 -21.79
C PRO A 254 16.35 7.45 -20.52
N GLU A 255 15.44 6.47 -20.51
CA GLU A 255 14.61 6.16 -19.33
C GLU A 255 15.46 5.65 -18.16
N LEU A 256 16.65 5.09 -18.43
CA LEU A 256 17.58 4.63 -17.40
C LEU A 256 18.12 5.76 -16.53
N ALA A 257 17.99 7.02 -16.94
CA ALA A 257 18.30 8.16 -16.10
C ALA A 257 17.48 8.13 -14.80
N THR A 258 16.18 7.81 -14.90
CA THR A 258 15.22 7.95 -13.79
C THR A 258 14.56 6.64 -13.38
N ARG A 259 14.61 5.58 -14.19
CA ARG A 259 13.93 4.29 -13.95
C ARG A 259 14.15 3.71 -12.56
N TRP A 260 15.37 3.81 -12.04
CA TRP A 260 15.72 3.27 -10.72
C TRP A 260 15.21 4.13 -9.55
N LEU A 261 14.80 5.37 -9.80
CA LEU A 261 14.21 6.25 -8.79
C LEU A 261 12.72 5.96 -8.55
N ALA A 262 12.05 5.25 -9.47
CA ALA A 262 10.62 4.93 -9.36
C ALA A 262 10.34 4.05 -8.13
N GLY A 263 9.85 4.63 -7.04
CA GLY A 263 9.64 3.94 -5.77
C GLY A 263 10.90 3.81 -4.89
N PHE A 264 11.91 4.67 -5.10
CA PHE A 264 13.08 4.76 -4.23
C PHE A 264 12.76 5.63 -3.01
N ASP A 265 12.99 5.13 -1.79
CA ASP A 265 12.82 5.91 -0.56
C ASP A 265 14.11 6.67 -0.24
N HIS A 266 14.14 7.96 -0.53
CA HIS A 266 15.30 8.81 -0.29
C HIS A 266 15.64 9.00 1.20
N ARG A 267 14.75 8.61 2.14
CA ARG A 267 15.04 8.63 3.58
C ARG A 267 15.99 7.51 4.01
N SER A 268 16.17 6.48 3.17
CA SER A 268 17.16 5.44 3.38
C SER A 268 18.61 5.90 3.17
N VAL A 269 18.80 7.10 2.59
CA VAL A 269 20.11 7.68 2.28
C VAL A 269 20.52 8.65 3.38
N ASP A 270 21.75 8.54 3.86
CA ASP A 270 22.26 9.38 4.94
C ASP A 270 22.53 10.83 4.50
N ALA A 271 22.60 11.73 5.49
CA ALA A 271 22.75 13.16 5.24
C ALA A 271 24.06 13.52 4.51
N GLN A 272 25.14 12.74 4.71
CA GLN A 272 26.43 13.01 4.06
C GLN A 272 26.37 12.64 2.59
N THR A 273 25.75 11.52 2.25
CA THR A 273 25.51 11.10 0.86
C THR A 273 24.63 12.11 0.14
N LYS A 274 23.54 12.57 0.77
CA LYS A 274 22.67 13.63 0.20
C LYS A 274 23.43 14.93 -0.03
N ALA A 275 24.25 15.38 0.91
CA ALA A 275 25.05 16.60 0.77
C ALA A 275 26.05 16.49 -0.40
N LEU A 276 26.72 15.35 -0.55
CA LEU A 276 27.61 15.10 -1.68
C LEU A 276 26.85 15.10 -3.02
N ALA A 277 25.67 14.47 -3.05
CA ALA A 277 24.82 14.39 -4.23
C ALA A 277 24.34 15.77 -4.71
N ARG A 278 23.99 16.67 -3.79
CA ARG A 278 23.68 18.08 -4.12
C ARG A 278 24.83 18.78 -4.82
N GLY A 279 26.07 18.54 -4.38
CA GLY A 279 27.29 19.05 -5.05
C GLY A 279 27.48 18.55 -6.49
N TYR A 280 26.76 17.50 -6.88
CA TYR A 280 26.74 16.92 -8.24
C TYR A 280 25.44 17.23 -9.00
N GLY A 281 24.56 18.06 -8.44
CA GLY A 281 23.29 18.46 -9.06
C GLY A 281 22.17 17.43 -8.91
N TYR A 282 22.15 16.66 -7.81
CA TYR A 282 21.06 15.75 -7.46
C TYR A 282 20.36 16.18 -6.17
N GLU A 283 19.07 16.51 -6.28
CA GLU A 283 18.18 16.82 -5.15
C GLU A 283 17.34 15.59 -4.79
N LEU A 284 17.81 14.76 -3.85
CA LEU A 284 17.13 13.52 -3.48
C LEU A 284 15.82 13.75 -2.72
N ASP A 285 15.73 14.85 -1.96
CA ASP A 285 14.55 15.16 -1.15
C ASP A 285 13.35 15.60 -2.01
N GLU A 286 13.57 15.92 -3.28
CA GLU A 286 12.52 16.19 -4.28
C GLU A 286 11.94 14.90 -4.90
N ILE A 287 12.58 13.74 -4.68
CA ILE A 287 12.09 12.45 -5.20
C ILE A 287 10.83 12.06 -4.40
N PRO A 288 9.66 11.91 -5.04
CA PRO A 288 8.43 11.56 -4.34
C PRO A 288 8.57 10.23 -3.59
N LEU A 289 8.16 10.21 -2.32
CA LEU A 289 8.13 8.97 -1.55
C LEU A 289 7.14 7.97 -2.17
N PRO A 290 7.45 6.66 -2.17
CA PRO A 290 6.62 5.67 -2.85
C PRO A 290 5.23 5.58 -2.18
N GLY A 291 4.18 5.95 -2.91
CA GLY A 291 2.77 5.70 -2.58
C GLY A 291 2.19 6.39 -1.33
N LEU A 292 3.01 6.87 -0.39
CA LEU A 292 2.56 7.50 0.86
C LEU A 292 1.96 8.91 0.67
N SER A 293 2.28 9.60 -0.42
CA SER A 293 1.63 10.88 -0.75
C SER A 293 0.13 10.69 -0.95
N ALA A 294 -0.28 9.68 -1.73
CA ALA A 294 -1.68 9.35 -1.96
C ALA A 294 -2.41 8.97 -0.65
N VAL A 295 -1.72 8.30 0.28
CA VAL A 295 -2.26 8.00 1.61
C VAL A 295 -2.44 9.29 2.42
N SER A 296 -1.42 10.15 2.45
CA SER A 296 -1.47 11.42 3.17
C SER A 296 -2.57 12.34 2.64
N ASP A 297 -2.74 12.41 1.31
CA ASP A 297 -3.81 13.16 0.66
C ASP A 297 -5.19 12.60 1.02
N ALA A 298 -5.35 11.28 1.01
CA ALA A 298 -6.61 10.63 1.39
C ALA A 298 -6.95 10.87 2.88
N MET A 299 -5.95 10.86 3.77
CA MET A 299 -6.13 11.21 5.19
C MET A 299 -6.54 12.68 5.34
N ALA A 300 -5.86 13.60 4.66
CA ALA A 300 -6.19 15.03 4.69
C ALA A 300 -7.62 15.30 4.21
N GLN A 301 -8.05 14.65 3.12
CA GLN A 301 -9.42 14.75 2.60
C GLN A 301 -10.45 14.19 3.59
N LEU A 302 -10.16 13.05 4.23
CA LEU A 302 -11.04 12.47 5.24
C LEU A 302 -11.22 13.42 6.43
N PHE A 303 -10.13 14.00 6.96
CA PHE A 303 -10.22 14.94 8.07
C PHE A 303 -10.92 16.25 7.69
N ALA A 304 -10.67 16.78 6.49
CA ALA A 304 -11.39 17.94 5.99
C ALA A 304 -12.91 17.66 5.93
N LYS A 305 -13.31 16.47 5.47
CA LYS A 305 -14.72 16.05 5.45
C LYS A 305 -15.32 15.94 6.85
N VAL A 306 -14.56 15.44 7.84
CA VAL A 306 -15.02 15.39 9.24
C VAL A 306 -15.32 16.79 9.77
N VAL A 307 -14.41 17.75 9.53
CA VAL A 307 -14.62 19.16 9.93
C VAL A 307 -15.84 19.76 9.25
N GLU A 308 -16.01 19.54 7.95
CA GLU A 308 -17.19 20.00 7.20
C GLU A 308 -18.49 19.43 7.78
N LEU A 309 -18.53 18.13 8.06
CA LEU A 309 -19.72 17.48 8.63
C LEU A 309 -20.03 17.98 10.05
N GLU A 310 -19.01 18.23 10.87
CA GLU A 310 -19.18 18.77 12.22
C GLU A 310 -19.75 20.19 12.19
N GLN A 311 -19.26 21.05 11.29
CA GLN A 311 -19.80 22.40 11.09
C GLN A 311 -21.26 22.40 10.62
N GLY A 312 -21.69 21.31 9.96
CA GLY A 312 -23.08 21.09 9.56
C GLY A 312 -24.00 20.59 10.68
N ILE A 313 -23.46 20.26 11.87
CA ILE A 313 -24.25 19.87 13.04
C ILE A 313 -24.77 21.14 13.74
N GLY A 314 -26.07 21.18 13.98
CA GLY A 314 -26.72 22.27 14.72
C GLY A 314 -28.12 21.87 15.15
N MET A 315 -28.21 21.10 16.23
CA MET A 315 -29.46 20.71 16.86
C MET A 315 -29.85 21.72 17.95
N PRO A 316 -31.16 22.01 18.13
CA PRO A 316 -31.63 22.98 19.12
C PRO A 316 -31.58 22.47 20.57
N ASP A 317 -31.32 21.18 20.79
CA ASP A 317 -31.21 20.54 22.10
C ASP A 317 -29.76 20.14 22.35
N ASP A 318 -29.17 20.64 23.43
CA ASP A 318 -27.74 20.52 23.73
C ASP A 318 -27.27 19.05 23.82
N LEU A 319 -28.11 18.15 24.33
CA LEU A 319 -27.73 16.75 24.47
C LEU A 319 -27.76 16.04 23.12
N HIS A 320 -28.81 16.24 22.31
CA HIS A 320 -28.84 15.72 20.93
C HIS A 320 -27.72 16.31 20.06
N ASP A 321 -27.31 17.55 20.29
CA ASP A 321 -26.22 18.23 19.59
C ASP A 321 -24.83 17.70 20.00
N LEU A 322 -24.64 17.39 21.28
CA LEU A 322 -23.45 16.72 21.78
C LEU A 322 -23.36 15.29 21.22
N GLU A 323 -24.46 14.55 21.26
CA GLU A 323 -24.51 13.18 20.76
C GLU A 323 -24.31 13.12 19.24
N ALA A 324 -24.68 14.15 18.48
CA ALA A 324 -24.35 14.29 17.07
C ALA A 324 -22.84 14.20 16.79
N ARG A 325 -22.05 14.92 17.59
CA ARG A 325 -20.58 14.94 17.47
C ARG A 325 -19.99 13.59 17.85
N ARG A 326 -20.57 12.94 18.86
CA ARG A 326 -20.21 11.57 19.24
C ARG A 326 -20.55 10.57 18.12
N PHE A 327 -21.73 10.69 17.49
CA PHE A 327 -22.15 9.89 16.35
C PHE A 327 -21.17 10.03 15.18
N LEU A 328 -20.79 11.26 14.82
CA LEU A 328 -19.79 11.53 13.78
C LEU A 328 -18.49 10.77 14.03
N MET A 329 -17.97 10.82 15.26
CA MET A 329 -16.74 10.12 15.62
C MET A 329 -16.89 8.59 15.61
N ARG A 330 -18.04 8.06 16.05
CA ARG A 330 -18.35 6.62 15.96
C ARG A 330 -18.39 6.16 14.50
N MET A 331 -18.99 6.95 13.62
CA MET A 331 -19.11 6.63 12.19
C MET A 331 -17.75 6.76 11.47
N LEU A 332 -16.91 7.73 11.85
CA LEU A 332 -15.54 7.81 11.33
C LEU A 332 -14.76 6.53 11.66
N ALA A 333 -14.76 6.10 12.92
CA ALA A 333 -14.08 4.88 13.34
C ALA A 333 -14.62 3.64 12.60
N ALA A 334 -15.95 3.50 12.55
CA ALA A 334 -16.61 2.37 11.90
C ALA A 334 -16.32 2.30 10.40
N THR A 335 -16.32 3.43 9.69
CA THR A 335 -16.10 3.48 8.24
C THR A 335 -14.64 3.26 7.86
N VAL A 336 -13.68 3.79 8.62
CA VAL A 336 -12.25 3.53 8.39
C VAL A 336 -11.97 2.04 8.49
N GLU A 337 -12.28 1.43 9.64
CA GLU A 337 -12.04 0.01 9.88
C GLU A 337 -12.69 -0.88 8.80
N THR A 338 -13.93 -0.56 8.46
CA THR A 338 -14.72 -1.20 7.41
C THR A 338 -14.04 -1.24 6.04
N PHE A 339 -13.38 -0.16 5.62
CA PHE A 339 -12.83 -0.05 4.26
C PHE A 339 -11.31 -0.23 4.20
N THR A 340 -10.59 -0.22 5.33
CA THR A 340 -9.15 -0.47 5.38
C THR A 340 -8.80 -1.87 5.87
N GLU A 341 -9.52 -2.40 6.86
CA GLU A 341 -9.23 -3.71 7.46
C GLU A 341 -10.10 -4.81 6.85
N TYR A 342 -11.41 -4.56 6.77
CA TYR A 342 -12.40 -5.55 6.32
C TYR A 342 -12.84 -5.35 4.86
N GLY A 343 -12.01 -4.68 4.06
CA GLY A 343 -12.33 -4.28 2.69
C GLY A 343 -12.03 -5.33 1.61
N ASP A 344 -11.43 -6.48 1.97
CA ASP A 344 -10.97 -7.50 1.04
C ASP A 344 -12.07 -8.53 0.72
N PRO A 345 -12.65 -8.55 -0.50
CA PRO A 345 -13.59 -9.60 -0.88
C PRO A 345 -12.89 -10.94 -1.17
N ASP A 346 -11.56 -10.97 -1.32
CA ASP A 346 -10.81 -12.20 -1.63
C ASP A 346 -10.40 -12.92 -0.34
N HIS A 347 -10.32 -12.17 0.75
CA HIS A 347 -10.07 -12.63 2.13
C HIS A 347 -11.17 -12.11 3.07
N PRO A 348 -12.42 -12.54 2.87
CA PRO A 348 -13.54 -12.04 3.66
C PRO A 348 -13.41 -12.47 5.12
N SER A 349 -13.91 -11.64 6.04
CA SER A 349 -14.07 -12.00 7.44
C SER A 349 -15.27 -11.26 8.02
N PHE A 350 -15.92 -11.88 9.01
CA PHE A 350 -17.02 -11.26 9.72
C PHE A 350 -16.51 -10.28 10.79
N HIS A 351 -17.15 -9.11 10.85
CA HIS A 351 -16.93 -8.14 11.93
C HIS A 351 -18.23 -7.46 12.36
N HIS A 352 -18.28 -7.04 13.62
CA HIS A 352 -19.43 -6.33 14.18
C HIS A 352 -19.52 -4.90 13.63
N VAL A 353 -20.69 -4.57 13.09
CA VAL A 353 -20.99 -3.20 12.62
C VAL A 353 -21.85 -2.41 13.58
N ILE A 354 -22.63 -3.10 14.39
CA ILE A 354 -23.46 -2.52 15.44
C ILE A 354 -23.06 -3.15 16.77
N GLY A 355 -23.00 -2.33 17.80
CA GLY A 355 -22.69 -2.75 19.17
C GLY A 355 -22.80 -1.59 20.16
N PRO A 356 -22.34 -1.76 21.41
CA PRO A 356 -22.54 -0.77 22.47
C PRO A 356 -21.98 0.61 22.16
N THR A 357 -20.95 0.68 21.31
CA THR A 357 -20.26 1.91 20.92
C THR A 357 -20.36 2.23 19.43
N ARG A 358 -21.08 1.40 18.65
CA ARG A 358 -21.30 1.58 17.21
C ARG A 358 -22.78 1.48 16.92
N LYS A 359 -23.41 2.62 16.72
CA LYS A 359 -24.86 2.77 16.70
C LYS A 359 -25.25 3.60 15.50
N MET A 360 -26.27 3.17 14.77
CA MET A 360 -26.79 3.88 13.61
C MET A 360 -28.14 3.30 13.20
N PHE A 361 -28.98 4.14 12.59
CA PHE A 361 -30.18 3.74 11.87
C PHE A 361 -31.14 2.83 12.67
N GLY A 362 -31.32 3.11 13.95
CA GLY A 362 -32.25 2.36 14.80
C GLY A 362 -31.69 1.02 15.25
N ASP A 363 -30.42 1.00 15.67
CA ASP A 363 -29.75 -0.21 16.17
C ASP A 363 -30.53 -0.91 17.27
N CYS A 364 -30.67 -2.24 17.22
CA CYS A 364 -31.35 -2.99 18.26
C CYS A 364 -30.35 -3.43 19.35
N PRO A 365 -30.56 -3.03 20.63
CA PRO A 365 -29.76 -3.53 21.75
C PRO A 365 -29.80 -5.05 21.93
N ASP A 366 -30.87 -5.70 21.45
CA ASP A 366 -31.04 -7.15 21.51
C ASP A 366 -30.64 -7.84 20.20
N SER A 367 -29.79 -7.21 19.38
CA SER A 367 -29.28 -7.86 18.17
C SER A 367 -27.77 -7.73 18.02
N ASP A 368 -27.17 -8.79 17.47
CA ASP A 368 -25.85 -8.73 16.86
C ASP A 368 -26.01 -8.56 15.35
N VAL A 369 -25.27 -7.60 14.81
CA VAL A 369 -25.17 -7.38 13.37
C VAL A 369 -23.72 -7.48 12.98
N VAL A 370 -23.38 -8.56 12.29
CA VAL A 370 -22.06 -8.78 11.71
C VAL A 370 -22.15 -8.73 10.21
N ARG A 371 -21.05 -8.37 9.56
CA ARG A 371 -20.99 -8.37 8.10
C ARG A 371 -19.65 -8.87 7.61
N ALA A 372 -19.62 -9.33 6.37
CA ALA A 372 -18.40 -9.62 5.65
C ALA A 372 -18.45 -9.02 4.24
N ARG A 373 -17.30 -8.53 3.77
CA ARG A 373 -17.18 -8.05 2.40
C ARG A 373 -17.17 -9.24 1.46
N LEU A 374 -17.88 -9.14 0.35
CA LEU A 374 -17.78 -10.10 -0.74
C LEU A 374 -17.92 -9.38 -2.08
N ARG A 375 -17.71 -10.11 -3.17
CA ARG A 375 -17.99 -9.64 -4.52
C ARG A 375 -18.55 -10.81 -5.30
N LEU A 376 -19.86 -10.80 -5.53
CA LEU A 376 -20.47 -11.76 -6.44
C LEU A 376 -20.16 -11.37 -7.89
N GLY A 377 -20.22 -12.36 -8.76
CA GLY A 377 -19.91 -12.26 -10.18
C GLY A 377 -19.64 -13.65 -10.76
N PRO A 378 -19.48 -13.77 -12.09
CA PRO A 378 -19.26 -15.06 -12.73
C PRO A 378 -18.04 -15.78 -12.14
N GLY A 379 -18.23 -17.02 -11.72
CA GLY A 379 -17.19 -17.87 -11.14
C GLY A 379 -16.79 -17.50 -9.69
N ARG A 380 -17.43 -16.53 -9.05
CA ARG A 380 -17.15 -16.16 -7.65
C ARG A 380 -18.24 -16.65 -6.72
N SER A 381 -17.90 -17.64 -5.90
CA SER A 381 -18.80 -18.21 -4.90
C SER A 381 -18.15 -18.18 -3.53
N TYR A 382 -18.96 -18.07 -2.47
CA TYR A 382 -18.51 -18.02 -1.10
C TYR A 382 -19.20 -19.12 -0.30
N ARG A 383 -18.49 -19.67 0.67
CA ARG A 383 -19.06 -20.56 1.69
C ARG A 383 -19.12 -19.81 3.00
N ILE A 384 -20.28 -19.82 3.63
CA ILE A 384 -20.47 -19.33 4.99
C ILE A 384 -20.88 -20.53 5.82
N SER A 385 -20.15 -20.77 6.90
CA SER A 385 -20.38 -21.93 7.76
C SER A 385 -20.33 -21.50 9.21
N GLY A 386 -20.81 -22.38 10.09
CA GLY A 386 -20.77 -22.11 11.52
C GLY A 386 -21.88 -22.84 12.25
N ARG A 387 -22.33 -22.25 13.36
CA ARG A 387 -23.30 -22.88 14.27
C ARG A 387 -24.31 -21.85 14.78
N ILE A 388 -25.60 -22.17 14.61
CA ILE A 388 -26.72 -21.44 15.22
C ILE A 388 -27.04 -22.14 16.55
N PRO A 389 -26.80 -21.51 17.71
CA PRO A 389 -27.07 -22.13 19.00
C PRO A 389 -28.54 -22.54 19.17
N PRO A 390 -28.84 -23.67 19.82
CA PRO A 390 -30.21 -24.05 20.16
C PRO A 390 -30.91 -22.95 20.97
N GLY A 391 -32.18 -22.70 20.66
CA GLY A 391 -32.96 -21.66 21.34
C GLY A 391 -32.74 -20.24 20.81
N THR A 392 -31.89 -20.03 19.80
CA THR A 392 -31.72 -18.73 19.14
C THR A 392 -33.07 -18.19 18.64
N VAL A 393 -33.41 -16.96 19.02
CA VAL A 393 -34.70 -16.34 18.66
C VAL A 393 -34.84 -16.14 17.16
N TYR A 394 -33.80 -15.63 16.49
CA TYR A 394 -33.81 -15.41 15.05
C TYR A 394 -32.40 -15.24 14.50
N VAL A 395 -32.18 -15.74 13.28
CA VAL A 395 -31.03 -15.42 12.44
C VAL A 395 -31.51 -15.03 11.05
N GLY A 396 -30.96 -13.96 10.47
CA GLY A 396 -31.19 -13.55 9.09
C GLY A 396 -29.89 -13.35 8.35
N ALA A 397 -29.80 -13.82 7.10
CA ALA A 397 -28.68 -13.60 6.19
C ALA A 397 -29.15 -12.75 5.01
N LEU A 398 -28.50 -11.60 4.79
CA LEU A 398 -28.89 -10.61 3.80
C LEU A 398 -27.73 -10.23 2.91
N LEU A 399 -27.86 -10.40 1.61
CA LEU A 399 -26.91 -9.82 0.68
C LEU A 399 -27.27 -8.36 0.42
N HIS A 400 -26.27 -7.47 0.46
CA HIS A 400 -26.45 -6.08 0.07
C HIS A 400 -25.77 -5.77 -1.25
N ARG A 401 -26.52 -5.06 -2.09
CA ARG A 401 -26.08 -4.49 -3.35
C ARG A 401 -25.56 -3.07 -3.13
N ARG A 402 -25.03 -2.47 -4.19
CA ARG A 402 -24.53 -1.08 -4.15
C ARG A 402 -25.59 -0.11 -3.61
N GLY A 403 -25.15 0.84 -2.78
CA GLY A 403 -26.01 1.83 -2.14
C GLY A 403 -26.82 1.32 -0.95
N GLY A 404 -26.51 0.11 -0.45
CA GLY A 404 -27.18 -0.50 0.71
C GLY A 404 -28.56 -1.09 0.38
N LYS A 405 -28.82 -1.38 -0.90
CA LYS A 405 -30.05 -2.05 -1.32
C LYS A 405 -30.01 -3.52 -0.90
N ILE A 406 -31.09 -4.03 -0.36
CA ILE A 406 -31.23 -5.44 0.02
C ILE A 406 -31.43 -6.27 -1.25
N GLY A 407 -30.60 -7.30 -1.43
CA GLY A 407 -30.71 -8.30 -2.48
C GLY A 407 -31.35 -9.59 -1.95
N ALA A 408 -30.83 -10.73 -2.40
CA ALA A 408 -31.28 -12.03 -1.89
C ALA A 408 -31.01 -12.15 -0.38
N HIS A 409 -31.96 -12.77 0.32
CA HIS A 409 -31.91 -12.96 1.75
C HIS A 409 -32.64 -14.24 2.16
N CYS A 410 -32.31 -14.77 3.33
CA CYS A 410 -33.03 -15.85 3.98
C CYS A 410 -32.99 -15.68 5.51
N ASN A 411 -33.84 -16.40 6.22
CA ASN A 411 -33.82 -16.48 7.67
C ASN A 411 -33.63 -17.91 8.15
N ASP A 412 -33.49 -18.07 9.44
CA ASP A 412 -33.18 -19.32 10.12
C ASP A 412 -34.17 -20.46 9.79
N ALA A 413 -35.42 -20.16 9.42
CA ALA A 413 -36.38 -21.17 9.00
C ALA A 413 -36.02 -21.81 7.64
N ALA A 414 -35.33 -21.09 6.76
CA ALA A 414 -34.86 -21.58 5.48
C ALA A 414 -33.43 -22.16 5.52
N ILE A 415 -32.70 -21.93 6.63
CA ILE A 415 -31.33 -22.42 6.81
C ILE A 415 -31.38 -23.87 7.30
N THR A 416 -30.92 -24.79 6.44
CA THR A 416 -30.72 -26.19 6.79
C THR A 416 -29.59 -26.30 7.82
N ARG A 417 -29.83 -27.08 8.88
CA ARG A 417 -28.90 -27.28 9.99
C ARG A 417 -28.97 -28.71 10.50
N ASP A 418 -27.88 -29.21 11.06
CA ASP A 418 -27.86 -30.51 11.74
C ASP A 418 -28.34 -30.43 13.20
N GLU A 419 -28.32 -31.56 13.91
CA GLU A 419 -28.81 -31.68 15.29
C GLU A 419 -28.03 -30.77 16.27
N GLU A 420 -26.77 -30.48 15.98
CA GLU A 420 -25.94 -29.56 16.76
C GLU A 420 -26.04 -28.09 16.31
N GLY A 421 -26.91 -27.80 15.33
CA GLY A 421 -27.14 -26.46 14.80
C GLY A 421 -26.06 -25.98 13.83
N ARG A 422 -25.19 -26.86 13.33
CA ARG A 422 -24.19 -26.49 12.32
C ARG A 422 -24.87 -26.30 10.97
N PHE A 423 -24.41 -25.32 10.20
CA PHE A 423 -25.00 -24.99 8.91
C PHE A 423 -23.92 -24.64 7.88
N GLU A 424 -24.31 -24.76 6.60
CA GLU A 424 -23.57 -24.22 5.47
C GLU A 424 -24.51 -23.42 4.57
N LEU A 425 -24.14 -22.17 4.26
CA LEU A 425 -24.73 -21.35 3.22
C LEU A 425 -23.76 -21.26 2.05
N ARG A 426 -24.25 -21.56 0.85
CA ARG A 426 -23.51 -21.36 -0.40
C ARG A 426 -24.02 -20.08 -1.07
N VAL A 427 -23.14 -19.11 -1.26
CA VAL A 427 -23.49 -17.80 -1.84
C VAL A 427 -22.84 -17.65 -3.21
N SER A 428 -23.63 -17.38 -4.25
CA SER A 428 -23.13 -17.19 -5.62
C SER A 428 -24.11 -16.41 -6.48
N ALA A 429 -23.66 -15.82 -7.58
CA ALA A 429 -24.54 -15.35 -8.65
C ALA A 429 -24.87 -16.48 -9.66
N ASP A 430 -23.96 -17.44 -9.77
CA ASP A 430 -24.11 -18.62 -10.63
C ASP A 430 -25.13 -19.60 -10.05
N GLU A 431 -25.50 -20.59 -10.84
CA GLU A 431 -26.37 -21.67 -10.35
C GLU A 431 -25.64 -22.48 -9.27
N ILE A 432 -26.34 -22.69 -8.14
CA ILE A 432 -25.81 -23.44 -7.00
C ILE A 432 -26.41 -24.85 -7.07
N ALA A 433 -25.56 -25.84 -7.28
CA ALA A 433 -25.99 -27.24 -7.27
C ALA A 433 -26.55 -27.62 -5.89
N ALA A 434 -27.67 -28.36 -5.89
CA ALA A 434 -28.23 -28.88 -4.65
C ALA A 434 -27.25 -29.86 -3.98
N ALA A 435 -26.98 -29.65 -2.70
CA ALA A 435 -26.14 -30.52 -1.89
C ALA A 435 -26.80 -30.74 -0.52
N PRO A 436 -26.78 -31.97 0.02
CA PRO A 436 -27.33 -32.25 1.35
C PRO A 436 -26.69 -31.36 2.42
N GLY A 437 -27.50 -30.75 3.29
CA GLY A 437 -27.02 -29.89 4.38
C GLY A 437 -26.58 -28.48 3.95
N VAL A 438 -26.64 -28.15 2.65
CA VAL A 438 -26.21 -26.85 2.12
C VAL A 438 -27.43 -26.03 1.72
N THR A 439 -27.53 -24.82 2.25
CA THR A 439 -28.57 -23.86 1.89
C THR A 439 -28.07 -22.93 0.78
N PRO A 440 -28.68 -22.93 -0.42
CA PRO A 440 -28.28 -22.02 -1.48
C PRO A 440 -28.83 -20.60 -1.25
N LEU A 441 -27.98 -19.58 -1.38
CA LEU A 441 -28.37 -18.17 -1.37
C LEU A 441 -27.83 -17.49 -2.64
N ARG A 442 -28.68 -17.45 -3.67
CA ARG A 442 -28.30 -16.94 -5.00
C ARG A 442 -28.56 -15.44 -5.12
N GLY A 443 -27.51 -14.67 -5.41
CA GLY A 443 -27.59 -13.23 -5.70
C GLY A 443 -27.76 -12.92 -7.19
N GLU A 444 -27.83 -11.63 -7.53
CA GLU A 444 -27.92 -11.08 -8.89
C GLU A 444 -26.54 -10.81 -9.54
N GLY A 445 -25.47 -10.79 -8.76
CA GLY A 445 -24.09 -10.60 -9.24
C GLY A 445 -23.50 -9.19 -9.04
N ASP A 446 -24.20 -8.29 -8.36
CA ASP A 446 -23.72 -6.95 -8.00
C ASP A 446 -23.68 -6.70 -6.47
N GLU A 447 -23.87 -7.76 -5.69
CA GLU A 447 -23.75 -7.77 -4.25
C GLU A 447 -22.31 -7.54 -3.81
N THR A 448 -22.17 -6.77 -2.73
CA THR A 448 -20.87 -6.28 -2.24
C THR A 448 -20.57 -6.68 -0.81
N GLU A 449 -21.55 -7.22 -0.09
CA GLU A 449 -21.39 -7.69 1.28
C GLU A 449 -22.55 -8.60 1.65
N ILE A 450 -22.33 -9.41 2.67
CA ILE A 450 -23.37 -10.15 3.39
C ILE A 450 -23.45 -9.62 4.81
N VAL A 451 -24.67 -9.47 5.32
CA VAL A 451 -24.95 -9.08 6.70
C VAL A 451 -25.71 -10.22 7.37
N ILE A 452 -25.21 -10.66 8.52
CA ILE A 452 -25.89 -11.64 9.38
C ILE A 452 -26.42 -10.89 10.60
N ARG A 453 -27.69 -11.14 10.94
CA ARG A 453 -28.37 -10.56 12.09
C ARG A 453 -28.85 -11.67 13.00
N GLN A 454 -28.46 -11.64 14.27
CA GLN A 454 -29.01 -12.50 15.32
C GLN A 454 -29.81 -11.64 16.29
N TYR A 455 -30.99 -12.09 16.70
CA TYR A 455 -31.76 -11.48 17.78
C TYR A 455 -31.71 -12.35 19.03
N PHE A 456 -31.77 -11.68 20.18
CA PHE A 456 -31.77 -12.28 21.50
C PHE A 456 -33.07 -11.94 22.23
N GLY A 457 -33.61 -12.89 22.99
CA GLY A 457 -34.64 -12.62 24.00
C GLY A 457 -34.00 -12.13 25.30
N ASP A 458 -32.99 -12.83 25.76
CA ASP A 458 -32.10 -12.43 26.85
C ASP A 458 -30.63 -12.58 26.44
N ARG A 459 -30.01 -11.45 26.06
CA ARG A 459 -28.62 -11.37 25.62
C ARG A 459 -27.62 -11.87 26.68
N ARG A 460 -27.99 -11.93 27.96
CA ARG A 460 -27.08 -12.37 29.03
C ARG A 460 -26.96 -13.88 29.11
N SER A 461 -27.95 -14.62 28.63
CA SER A 461 -28.01 -16.09 28.73
C SER A 461 -27.92 -16.80 27.39
N GLU A 462 -28.28 -16.13 26.30
CA GLU A 462 -28.22 -16.69 24.95
C GLU A 462 -26.82 -16.56 24.33
N ALA A 463 -26.38 -17.62 23.65
CA ALA A 463 -25.06 -17.64 22.99
C ALA A 463 -25.11 -16.94 21.61
N PRO A 464 -24.03 -16.25 21.19
CA PRO A 464 -23.93 -15.70 19.86
C PRO A 464 -23.74 -16.80 18.80
N ILE A 465 -24.13 -16.51 17.56
CA ILE A 465 -23.89 -17.34 16.39
C ILE A 465 -22.39 -17.44 16.10
N GLU A 466 -21.93 -18.64 15.76
CA GLU A 466 -20.56 -18.86 15.27
C GLU A 466 -20.58 -18.77 13.75
N LEU A 467 -19.62 -18.04 13.18
CA LEU A 467 -19.58 -17.73 11.75
C LEU A 467 -18.16 -17.74 11.20
N ASP A 468 -18.02 -18.34 10.04
CA ASP A 468 -16.85 -18.27 9.18
C ASP A 468 -17.28 -17.99 7.73
N ILE A 469 -16.38 -17.39 6.95
CA ILE A 469 -16.60 -17.10 5.53
C ILE A 469 -15.32 -17.28 4.73
N GLU A 470 -15.42 -17.93 3.58
CA GLU A 470 -14.32 -18.04 2.65
C GLU A 470 -14.77 -17.93 1.19
N LEU A 471 -13.87 -17.41 0.36
CA LEU A 471 -14.00 -17.48 -1.09
C LEU A 471 -13.68 -18.91 -1.55
N LEU A 472 -14.56 -19.47 -2.38
CA LEU A 472 -14.38 -20.80 -2.96
C LEU A 472 -13.56 -20.75 -4.25
N GLY A 473 -12.69 -21.75 -4.43
CA GLY A 473 -11.80 -21.87 -5.58
C GLY A 473 -10.36 -22.03 -5.14
N ASP A 474 -9.42 -21.71 -6.03
CA ASP A 474 -8.00 -21.72 -5.71
C ASP A 474 -7.67 -20.63 -4.68
N PRO A 475 -6.89 -20.94 -3.62
CA PRO A 475 -6.48 -19.95 -2.65
C PRO A 475 -5.73 -18.79 -3.32
N ILE A 476 -6.24 -17.57 -3.14
CA ILE A 476 -5.55 -16.36 -3.55
C ILE A 476 -4.58 -16.00 -2.42
N PRO A 477 -3.26 -15.86 -2.65
CA PRO A 477 -2.35 -15.43 -1.60
C PRO A 477 -2.64 -13.99 -1.17
N ALA A 478 -2.64 -13.74 0.14
CA ALA A 478 -2.80 -12.40 0.69
C ALA A 478 -1.66 -11.49 0.21
N ALA A 479 -2.01 -10.50 -0.61
CA ALA A 479 -1.06 -9.49 -1.05
C ALA A 479 -0.71 -8.55 0.12
N PRO A 480 0.55 -8.06 0.21
CA PRO A 480 0.91 -7.03 1.18
C PRO A 480 0.04 -5.79 1.01
N LEU A 481 -0.17 -5.06 2.12
CA LEU A 481 -0.84 -3.76 2.07
C LEU A 481 -0.05 -2.81 1.17
N THR A 482 -0.71 -2.23 0.17
CA THR A 482 -0.12 -1.19 -0.68
C THR A 482 -0.69 0.18 -0.35
N PRO A 483 0.09 1.27 -0.54
CA PRO A 483 -0.41 2.62 -0.32
C PRO A 483 -1.64 2.94 -1.18
N GLU A 484 -1.72 2.44 -2.42
CA GLU A 484 -2.86 2.66 -3.31
C GLU A 484 -4.13 2.00 -2.79
N ARG A 485 -4.01 0.77 -2.26
CA ARG A 485 -5.14 0.04 -1.66
C ARG A 485 -5.63 0.77 -0.41
N TYR A 486 -4.72 1.18 0.47
CA TYR A 486 -5.07 1.87 1.71
C TYR A 486 -5.69 3.25 1.44
N ALA A 487 -5.10 4.06 0.55
CA ALA A 487 -5.63 5.36 0.15
C ALA A 487 -7.05 5.25 -0.44
N LYS A 488 -7.29 4.25 -1.31
CA LYS A 488 -8.65 3.96 -1.81
C LYS A 488 -9.60 3.61 -0.67
N GLY A 489 -9.18 2.79 0.30
CA GLY A 489 -9.98 2.47 1.48
C GLY A 489 -10.42 3.72 2.25
N LEU A 490 -9.49 4.63 2.55
CA LEU A 490 -9.76 5.91 3.21
C LEU A 490 -10.74 6.80 2.42
N GLN A 491 -10.60 6.86 1.09
CA GLN A 491 -11.53 7.61 0.24
C GLN A 491 -12.95 7.02 0.28
N HIS A 492 -13.09 5.68 0.33
CA HIS A 492 -14.40 5.05 0.50
C HIS A 492 -14.97 5.32 1.90
N ALA A 493 -14.13 5.30 2.93
CA ALA A 493 -14.53 5.67 4.28
C ALA A 493 -15.12 7.08 4.35
N GLY A 494 -14.44 8.08 3.76
CA GLY A 494 -14.94 9.46 3.72
C GLY A 494 -16.30 9.62 3.02
N ARG A 495 -16.51 8.93 1.88
CA ARG A 495 -17.80 8.95 1.18
C ARG A 495 -18.92 8.30 1.99
N MET A 496 -18.63 7.17 2.62
CA MET A 496 -19.62 6.46 3.44
C MET A 496 -19.95 7.25 4.71
N LEU A 497 -18.94 7.87 5.34
CA LEU A 497 -19.14 8.75 6.49
C LEU A 497 -20.12 9.87 6.17
N ALA A 498 -19.88 10.61 5.08
CA ALA A 498 -20.77 11.68 4.63
C ALA A 498 -22.19 11.17 4.38
N THR A 499 -22.31 10.07 3.62
CA THR A 499 -23.62 9.46 3.31
C THR A 499 -24.40 9.08 4.57
N THR A 500 -23.72 8.49 5.56
CA THR A 500 -24.35 8.04 6.81
C THR A 500 -24.82 9.21 7.68
N VAL A 501 -24.00 10.26 7.79
CA VAL A 501 -24.34 11.47 8.55
C VAL A 501 -25.49 12.23 7.88
N GLU A 502 -25.40 12.48 6.58
CA GLU A 502 -26.43 13.19 5.81
C GLU A 502 -27.80 12.48 5.86
N ARG A 503 -27.81 11.15 5.74
CA ARG A 503 -29.06 10.36 5.85
C ARG A 503 -29.71 10.51 7.22
N SER A 504 -28.93 10.47 8.29
CA SER A 504 -29.44 10.62 9.66
C SER A 504 -30.00 12.02 9.89
N GLN A 505 -29.30 13.07 9.41
CA GLN A 505 -29.79 14.45 9.44
C GLN A 505 -31.10 14.61 8.66
N LEU A 506 -31.19 14.03 7.46
CA LEU A 506 -32.38 14.11 6.62
C LEU A 506 -33.58 13.43 7.28
N PHE A 507 -33.37 12.30 7.95
CA PHE A 507 -34.43 11.61 8.67
C PHE A 507 -34.95 12.45 9.85
N HIS A 508 -34.05 13.02 10.65
CA HIS A 508 -34.43 13.93 11.74
C HIS A 508 -35.21 15.15 11.22
N LYS A 509 -34.74 15.80 10.15
CA LYS A 509 -35.43 16.94 9.51
C LYS A 509 -36.81 16.55 9.00
N PHE A 510 -36.94 15.39 8.37
CA PHE A 510 -38.22 14.87 7.88
C PHE A 510 -39.24 14.76 9.02
N VAL A 511 -38.83 14.24 10.18
CA VAL A 511 -39.70 14.09 11.36
C VAL A 511 -40.04 15.45 11.98
N THR A 512 -39.02 16.29 12.21
CA THR A 512 -39.18 17.56 12.95
C THR A 512 -39.80 18.70 12.15
N ALA A 513 -39.76 18.66 10.82
CA ALA A 513 -40.46 19.61 9.94
C ALA A 513 -41.99 19.38 9.88
N GLY A 514 -42.53 18.48 10.71
CA GLY A 514 -43.97 18.24 10.83
C GLY A 514 -44.52 17.21 9.85
N ALA A 515 -43.67 16.45 9.14
CA ALA A 515 -44.16 15.39 8.25
C ALA A 515 -44.73 14.18 9.02
N LEU A 516 -44.38 14.03 10.31
CA LEU A 516 -44.96 13.04 11.21
C LEU A 516 -45.52 13.73 12.47
N PRO A 517 -46.79 13.47 12.84
CA PRO A 517 -47.35 13.90 14.13
C PRO A 517 -46.47 13.52 15.33
N ILE A 518 -46.22 14.49 16.21
CA ILE A 518 -45.49 14.26 17.47
C ILE A 518 -46.37 13.39 18.39
N LYS A 519 -45.73 12.50 19.17
CA LYS A 519 -46.35 11.55 20.10
C LYS A 519 -47.23 10.49 19.43
N GLN A 520 -47.18 10.27 18.12
CA GLN A 520 -47.96 9.21 17.47
C GLN A 520 -47.06 8.19 16.77
N PHE A 521 -47.48 6.93 16.75
CA PHE A 521 -46.78 5.86 16.05
C PHE A 521 -47.17 5.81 14.58
N HIS A 522 -46.19 5.70 13.70
CA HIS A 522 -46.37 5.63 12.25
C HIS A 522 -45.73 4.37 11.67
N SER A 523 -46.50 3.67 10.82
CA SER A 523 -46.00 2.57 9.99
C SER A 523 -45.31 3.10 8.72
N GLY A 524 -44.53 2.24 8.04
CA GLY A 524 -43.95 2.54 6.71
C GLY A 524 -42.70 3.43 6.70
N SER A 525 -42.22 3.88 7.87
CA SER A 525 -40.95 4.63 7.96
C SER A 525 -39.71 3.73 8.12
N GLY A 526 -39.91 2.42 8.29
CA GLY A 526 -38.87 1.43 8.57
C GLY A 526 -37.89 1.17 7.43
N GLU A 527 -38.29 1.35 6.16
CA GLU A 527 -37.41 1.17 5.00
C GLU A 527 -36.16 2.06 5.04
N ARG A 528 -36.26 3.20 5.72
CA ARG A 528 -35.15 4.16 5.91
C ARG A 528 -34.13 3.71 6.95
N LEU A 529 -34.40 2.63 7.69
CA LEU A 529 -33.56 2.07 8.75
C LEU A 529 -32.69 0.88 8.27
N PHE A 530 -32.64 0.62 6.95
CA PHE A 530 -32.02 -0.58 6.39
C PHE A 530 -32.49 -1.86 7.11
N PRO A 531 -33.81 -2.12 7.11
CA PRO A 531 -34.41 -3.12 7.95
C PRO A 531 -34.07 -4.53 7.44
N THR A 532 -34.08 -5.52 8.33
CA THR A 532 -34.36 -6.89 7.88
C THR A 532 -35.77 -6.91 7.28
N PRO A 533 -36.01 -7.51 6.10
CA PRO A 533 -37.34 -7.59 5.50
C PRO A 533 -38.41 -8.20 6.43
N ASP A 534 -38.00 -9.07 7.35
CA ASP A 534 -38.86 -9.71 8.35
C ASP A 534 -39.35 -8.77 9.47
N ASN A 535 -38.84 -7.52 9.55
CA ASN A 535 -39.26 -6.57 10.59
C ASN A 535 -40.37 -5.64 10.12
N ASP A 536 -41.43 -5.56 10.91
CA ASP A 536 -42.34 -4.42 10.94
C ASP A 536 -41.84 -3.36 11.94
N TYR A 537 -41.88 -2.10 11.52
CA TYR A 537 -41.43 -0.96 12.31
C TYR A 537 -42.53 0.08 12.47
N ARG A 538 -42.75 0.50 13.71
CA ARG A 538 -43.54 1.69 14.03
C ARG A 538 -42.70 2.69 14.79
N ILE A 539 -42.67 3.92 14.30
CA ILE A 539 -41.80 4.98 14.82
C ILE A 539 -42.66 6.08 15.41
N CYS A 540 -42.30 6.54 16.60
CA CYS A 540 -42.90 7.69 17.26
C CYS A 540 -41.81 8.65 17.71
N TRP A 541 -41.97 9.94 17.40
CA TRP A 541 -41.16 11.00 17.98
C TRP A 541 -41.89 11.58 19.18
N TYR A 542 -41.31 11.48 20.37
CA TYR A 542 -41.89 12.01 21.61
C TYR A 542 -41.25 13.32 22.03
N ARG A 543 -41.99 14.11 22.82
CA ARG A 543 -41.48 15.30 23.53
C ARG A 543 -42.35 15.59 24.75
N PHE A 544 -41.77 15.69 25.95
CA PHE A 544 -42.51 16.00 27.18
C PHE A 544 -41.65 16.85 28.14
N GLY A 545 -42.25 17.42 29.19
CA GLY A 545 -41.51 18.23 30.18
C GLY A 545 -40.80 17.41 31.26
N PRO A 546 -39.88 18.00 32.04
CA PRO A 546 -39.10 17.28 33.05
C PRO A 546 -39.93 16.68 34.19
N GLU A 547 -41.08 17.28 34.50
CA GLU A 547 -42.01 16.81 35.54
C GLU A 547 -43.10 15.87 34.97
N GLN A 548 -42.93 15.41 33.73
CA GLN A 548 -43.88 14.58 33.02
C GLN A 548 -43.26 13.22 32.66
N ALA A 549 -44.14 12.25 32.37
CA ALA A 549 -43.78 11.00 31.75
C ALA A 549 -44.57 10.78 30.47
N PHE A 550 -43.99 10.01 29.55
CA PHE A 550 -44.65 9.60 28.33
C PHE A 550 -45.07 8.13 28.44
N VAL A 551 -46.37 7.86 28.32
CA VAL A 551 -46.94 6.53 28.49
C VAL A 551 -47.35 5.97 27.14
N ILE A 552 -46.97 4.71 26.88
CA ILE A 552 -47.32 3.96 25.68
C ILE A 552 -48.16 2.76 26.11
N ARG A 553 -49.34 2.57 25.49
CA ARG A 553 -50.23 1.43 25.77
C ARG A 553 -50.58 0.68 24.49
N GLY A 554 -50.72 -0.63 24.61
CA GLY A 554 -51.16 -1.50 23.53
C GLY A 554 -51.12 -2.97 23.92
N ALA A 555 -51.46 -3.85 22.98
CA ALA A 555 -51.34 -5.30 23.16
C ALA A 555 -50.04 -5.83 22.55
N LEU A 556 -49.48 -6.89 23.13
CA LEU A 556 -48.35 -7.60 22.52
C LEU A 556 -48.77 -8.15 21.14
N PRO A 557 -48.01 -7.84 20.06
CA PRO A 557 -48.29 -8.44 18.76
C PRO A 557 -47.97 -9.93 18.75
N LYS A 558 -48.66 -10.68 17.88
CA LYS A 558 -48.25 -12.04 17.52
C LYS A 558 -47.04 -11.94 16.58
N ALA A 559 -45.85 -12.01 17.16
CA ALA A 559 -44.59 -11.92 16.43
C ALA A 559 -43.56 -12.83 17.10
N ARG A 560 -42.52 -13.22 16.36
CA ARG A 560 -41.42 -14.02 16.92
C ARG A 560 -40.59 -13.23 17.94
N TYR A 561 -40.46 -11.93 17.72
CA TYR A 561 -39.83 -11.00 18.65
C TYR A 561 -40.56 -9.67 18.58
N PHE A 562 -40.75 -9.02 19.72
CA PHE A 562 -41.21 -7.64 19.81
C PHE A 562 -40.37 -6.84 20.80
N SER A 563 -40.14 -5.55 20.52
CA SER A 563 -39.57 -4.60 21.50
C SER A 563 -39.99 -3.16 21.30
N LEU A 564 -39.87 -2.39 22.39
CA LEU A 564 -39.92 -0.94 22.44
C LEU A 564 -38.55 -0.42 22.89
N CYS A 565 -37.91 0.42 22.08
CA CYS A 565 -36.55 0.92 22.34
C CYS A 565 -36.46 2.43 22.11
N LEU A 566 -35.65 3.12 22.93
CA LEU A 566 -35.43 4.56 22.88
C LEU A 566 -34.17 4.94 22.11
N TYR A 567 -34.27 6.02 21.33
CA TYR A 567 -33.20 6.53 20.48
C TYR A 567 -33.12 8.05 20.51
N ASN A 568 -31.91 8.56 20.29
CA ASN A 568 -31.67 9.99 20.11
C ASN A 568 -32.10 10.49 18.72
N ALA A 569 -31.93 11.78 18.46
CA ALA A 569 -32.24 12.41 17.17
C ALA A 569 -31.48 11.79 15.97
N TRP A 570 -30.39 11.09 16.22
CA TRP A 570 -29.50 10.46 15.24
C TRP A 570 -29.80 8.97 15.02
N LEU A 571 -30.90 8.48 15.60
CA LEU A 571 -31.30 7.07 15.57
C LEU A 571 -30.24 6.14 16.19
N GLU A 572 -29.45 6.63 17.14
CA GLU A 572 -28.66 5.78 18.01
C GLU A 572 -29.48 5.39 19.22
N SER A 573 -29.50 4.10 19.57
CA SER A 573 -30.08 3.68 20.84
C SER A 573 -29.37 4.41 21.99
N PHE A 574 -30.12 4.74 23.04
CA PHE A 574 -29.51 5.23 24.27
C PHE A 574 -28.54 4.19 24.87
N ASP A 575 -27.73 4.57 25.85
CA ASP A 575 -26.71 3.67 26.41
C ASP A 575 -27.33 2.52 27.23
N TYR A 576 -27.68 1.44 26.51
CA TYR A 576 -28.22 0.20 27.07
C TYR A 576 -27.26 -0.57 27.97
N THR A 577 -25.99 -0.14 28.10
CA THR A 577 -25.05 -0.75 29.05
C THR A 577 -25.24 -0.21 30.48
N ARG A 578 -25.93 0.92 30.61
CA ARG A 578 -26.13 1.63 31.89
C ARG A 578 -27.58 1.93 32.19
N HIS A 579 -28.43 1.95 31.17
CA HIS A 579 -29.83 2.37 31.26
C HIS A 579 -30.77 1.30 30.68
N THR A 580 -31.95 1.15 31.27
CA THR A 580 -33.02 0.30 30.73
C THR A 580 -33.75 1.06 29.63
N ILE A 581 -33.22 1.01 28.41
CA ILE A 581 -33.72 1.82 27.27
C ILE A 581 -34.48 0.99 26.23
N CYS A 582 -34.53 -0.32 26.42
CA CYS A 582 -35.24 -1.27 25.58
C CYS A 582 -35.93 -2.30 26.47
N LEU A 583 -37.19 -2.61 26.16
CA LEU A 583 -37.92 -3.74 26.72
C LEU A 583 -38.43 -4.59 25.56
N ASN A 584 -38.09 -5.87 25.58
CA ASN A 584 -38.62 -6.83 24.63
C ASN A 584 -39.75 -7.70 25.21
N HIS A 585 -40.39 -8.49 24.36
CA HIS A 585 -41.53 -9.34 24.68
C HIS A 585 -41.29 -10.36 25.81
N THR A 586 -40.04 -10.70 26.14
CA THR A 586 -39.72 -11.57 27.28
C THR A 586 -39.66 -10.82 28.61
N GLN A 587 -39.47 -9.49 28.55
CA GLN A 587 -39.30 -8.60 29.69
C GLN A 587 -40.57 -7.81 30.02
N LEU A 588 -41.38 -7.49 29.00
CA LEU A 588 -42.63 -6.75 29.16
C LEU A 588 -43.62 -7.50 30.06
N ARG A 589 -44.14 -6.80 31.08
CA ARG A 589 -45.24 -7.27 31.91
C ARG A 589 -46.57 -6.86 31.30
N THR A 590 -47.44 -7.83 31.09
CA THR A 590 -48.80 -7.63 30.57
C THR A 590 -49.86 -7.93 31.63
N ASN A 591 -51.07 -7.40 31.43
CA ASN A 591 -52.27 -7.85 32.13
C ASN A 591 -52.76 -9.21 31.59
N ALA A 592 -53.89 -9.69 32.12
CA ALA A 592 -54.50 -10.96 31.71
C ALA A 592 -54.96 -10.99 30.24
N ASP A 593 -55.23 -9.82 29.66
CA ASP A 593 -55.66 -9.67 28.26
C ASP A 593 -54.47 -9.50 27.30
N GLY A 594 -53.23 -9.56 27.80
CA GLY A 594 -52.01 -9.41 26.99
C GLY A 594 -51.67 -7.95 26.66
N GLU A 595 -52.28 -6.99 27.33
CA GLU A 595 -52.00 -5.57 27.18
C GLU A 595 -50.88 -5.12 28.12
N PHE A 596 -50.06 -4.18 27.64
CA PHE A 596 -49.00 -3.55 28.40
C PHE A 596 -49.21 -2.03 28.49
N SER A 597 -48.63 -1.45 29.54
CA SER A 597 -48.37 -0.01 29.64
C SER A 597 -46.89 0.19 29.91
N VAL A 598 -46.19 0.97 29.10
CA VAL A 598 -44.77 1.33 29.27
C VAL A 598 -44.67 2.81 29.59
N VAL A 599 -43.87 3.15 30.60
CA VAL A 599 -43.63 4.54 31.02
C VAL A 599 -42.21 4.93 30.67
N LEU A 600 -42.05 6.03 29.93
CA LEU A 600 -40.77 6.68 29.69
C LEU A 600 -40.61 7.82 30.69
N ALA A 601 -39.57 7.75 31.52
CA ALA A 601 -39.25 8.77 32.51
C ALA A 601 -37.73 8.77 32.78
N GLU A 602 -37.19 9.89 33.28
CA GLU A 602 -35.76 10.01 33.64
C GLU A 602 -35.40 9.20 34.89
N ARG A 603 -36.33 9.07 35.82
CA ARG A 603 -36.14 8.32 37.07
C ARG A 603 -37.18 7.23 37.16
N ASP A 604 -36.81 6.13 37.81
CA ASP A 604 -37.70 5.00 38.06
C ASP A 604 -38.96 5.47 38.81
N PRO A 605 -40.14 5.43 38.18
CA PRO A 605 -41.38 5.83 38.83
C PRO A 605 -42.01 4.69 39.65
N GLY A 606 -41.34 3.53 39.78
CA GLY A 606 -41.82 2.37 40.53
C GLY A 606 -42.80 1.47 39.77
N VAL A 607 -42.87 1.61 38.44
CA VAL A 607 -43.77 0.84 37.58
C VAL A 607 -43.03 -0.33 36.89
N PRO A 608 -43.71 -1.45 36.59
CA PRO A 608 -43.05 -2.67 36.11
C PRO A 608 -42.39 -2.53 34.74
N ASN A 609 -42.96 -1.71 33.85
CA ASN A 609 -42.42 -1.48 32.51
C ASN A 609 -41.95 -0.02 32.40
N TRP A 610 -40.74 0.25 32.88
CA TRP A 610 -40.12 1.56 32.79
C TRP A 610 -38.99 1.55 31.76
N LEU A 611 -38.93 2.59 30.94
CA LEU A 611 -37.81 2.91 30.08
C LEU A 611 -37.15 4.21 30.56
N ASP A 612 -35.87 4.11 30.89
CA ASP A 612 -35.03 5.23 31.31
C ASP A 612 -34.72 6.12 30.11
N THR A 613 -35.12 7.38 30.20
CA THR A 613 -34.88 8.36 29.12
C THR A 613 -33.44 8.87 29.06
N ALA A 614 -32.59 8.52 30.03
CA ALA A 614 -31.18 8.88 30.08
C ALA A 614 -30.95 10.40 29.91
N GLY A 615 -31.81 11.22 30.50
CA GLY A 615 -31.77 12.69 30.43
C GLY A 615 -32.42 13.30 29.18
N HIS A 616 -33.04 12.50 28.31
CA HIS A 616 -33.69 13.00 27.10
C HIS A 616 -35.19 13.24 27.28
N HIS A 617 -35.63 14.47 27.04
CA HIS A 617 -37.06 14.81 27.06
C HIS A 617 -37.73 14.80 25.67
N ALA A 618 -36.94 14.51 24.63
CA ALA A 618 -37.40 14.27 23.28
C ALA A 618 -36.52 13.23 22.59
N GLY A 619 -37.08 12.47 21.66
CA GLY A 619 -36.35 11.42 20.95
C GLY A 619 -37.29 10.51 20.17
N PHE A 620 -36.75 9.43 19.63
CA PHE A 620 -37.56 8.39 19.00
C PHE A 620 -37.82 7.24 19.96
N VAL A 621 -39.00 6.66 19.87
CA VAL A 621 -39.28 5.30 20.31
C VAL A 621 -39.65 4.47 19.08
N LEU A 622 -38.97 3.33 18.92
CA LEU A 622 -39.26 2.37 17.86
C LEU A 622 -39.91 1.15 18.49
N ALA A 623 -41.08 0.79 17.97
CA ALA A 623 -41.66 -0.53 18.13
C ALA A 623 -41.20 -1.41 16.96
N ARG A 624 -40.60 -2.54 17.28
CA ARG A 624 -40.10 -3.51 16.30
C ARG A 624 -40.82 -4.84 16.50
N ALA A 625 -41.43 -5.38 15.45
CA ALA A 625 -42.04 -6.71 15.46
C ALA A 625 -41.41 -7.56 14.35
N LEU A 626 -40.79 -8.68 14.73
CA LEU A 626 -40.09 -9.57 13.80
C LEU A 626 -40.98 -10.77 13.46
N LEU A 627 -41.16 -11.06 12.17
CA LEU A 627 -42.07 -12.09 11.66
C LEU A 627 -43.47 -11.92 12.26
N LEU A 628 -44.03 -10.72 12.07
CA LEU A 628 -45.37 -10.35 12.50
C LEU A 628 -46.43 -11.20 11.78
N ASP A 629 -47.32 -11.81 12.55
CA ASP A 629 -48.49 -12.53 12.06
C ASP A 629 -49.73 -11.62 12.08
N GLY A 630 -50.18 -11.21 10.89
CA GLY A 630 -51.31 -10.30 10.72
C GLY A 630 -50.94 -8.82 10.93
N GLU A 631 -51.90 -8.03 11.44
CA GLU A 631 -51.70 -6.59 11.68
C GLU A 631 -51.21 -6.32 13.10
N ALA A 632 -50.28 -5.37 13.23
CA ALA A 632 -49.75 -4.95 14.52
C ALA A 632 -50.83 -4.19 15.35
N PRO A 633 -51.09 -4.57 16.62
CA PRO A 633 -52.01 -3.87 17.49
C PRO A 633 -51.70 -2.38 17.58
N ALA A 634 -52.73 -1.53 17.65
CA ALA A 634 -52.54 -0.09 17.76
C ALA A 634 -51.79 0.28 19.05
N LEU A 635 -50.84 1.19 18.93
CA LEU A 635 -50.13 1.79 20.07
C LEU A 635 -50.69 3.18 20.33
N THR A 636 -51.20 3.39 21.53
CA THR A 636 -51.70 4.69 21.99
C THR A 636 -50.70 5.34 22.94
N THR A 637 -50.75 6.66 23.02
CA THR A 637 -49.76 7.45 23.72
C THR A 637 -50.41 8.54 24.56
N GLU A 638 -49.82 8.84 25.70
CA GLU A 638 -50.31 9.85 26.63
C GLU A 638 -49.13 10.54 27.31
N THR A 639 -49.31 11.79 27.73
CA THR A 639 -48.35 12.50 28.59
C THR A 639 -49.02 12.79 29.92
N LEU A 640 -48.44 12.29 31.00
CA LEU A 640 -48.94 12.44 32.36
C LEU A 640 -47.93 13.23 33.20
N TRP A 641 -48.37 13.88 34.27
CA TRP A 641 -47.43 14.38 35.28
C TRP A 641 -46.91 13.21 36.10
N LEU A 642 -45.65 13.27 36.53
CA LEU A 642 -45.04 12.20 37.34
C LEU A 642 -45.83 11.91 38.62
N LYS A 643 -46.39 12.95 39.24
CA LYS A 643 -47.25 12.84 40.43
C LYS A 643 -48.56 12.06 40.21
N ASP A 644 -49.00 11.93 38.96
CA ASP A 644 -50.27 11.29 38.57
C ASP A 644 -50.07 9.84 38.11
N LEU A 645 -48.84 9.29 38.19
CA LEU A 645 -48.51 7.90 37.82
C LEU A 645 -48.81 6.86 38.92
N ALA A 646 -49.13 7.32 40.13
CA ALA A 646 -49.30 6.50 41.34
C ALA A 646 -50.57 5.63 41.33
#